data_AF-A0A9Q0Y5N8-F1
#
_entry.id   AF-A0A9Q0Y5N8-F1
#
_cell.length_a   1.000
_cell.length_b   1.000
_cell.length_c   1.000
_cell.angle_alpha   90.00
_cell.angle_beta   90.00
_cell.angle_gamma   90.00
#
_symmetry.space_group_name_H-M   'P 1'
#
loop_
_entity.id
_entity.type
_entity.pdbx_description
1 polymer ?
#
loop_
_entity_poly.entity_id
_entity_poly.type
_entity_poly.pdbx_seq_one_letter_code
_entity_poly.pdbx_strand_id
1 'polypeptide(L)'
;MRRLSLLVGALLALVVPRGFSLRGDGFLFPFGSGRGDSELEPGDDGVSSPPLELRTPLRFYGATVDSLYILTNGIIAVSEPLREEEYLGQFPLSFGGIAPFHADLDTTDRQGRVYYREDLSPDILRLAAKYIKRGFPERDFDPSSVVIVTWDSVAPYAGPGEDTNLQVKRNTFQAVLASSDSSSYAVFLYPEDGLQFYSTHSKHDNEIVPAIVGFSQPSTNYYLWVRPGSYNIVANEEEMLGNLHKSSNLGKQGVWAFEISGSESILSAKATPVPASVEYVDYDEFQEVTTDPSVPNEGSIEINQPDISYEISSRGDNVHTSYSLPQPGAEDVFHSPYQTEYPPAEPPLPTGKNPPLHFPAQPFPREHGQIIDVEEVDETGIVFRYSTDVQQTCANNRHQCSVHAVCKDYPNGFCCSCVAGYKGNGRQCVAEGSPQRVNGKVKGRIFVGNNPVPIEFENTDLHSYVVMNHGRAYTAISTIPETLGFSLLPLASIGGIIGWMFAVEQQGYKNGFSITGGEFTRQAEVTFLSNNEKLTIKQKFSGIDEHGHLTINTELEGKVPEIPFGSSVHIEPYTELYHSSSSVITSSSTREYTVTEPERDGVSPTYTVPYQWRQTISFDECIYDDSHQPISATQQLSVDSVFVLYNRDEQILRYAMSNSIGPIESGDISRNPCYVGTHGCDANAVCRPGTGNQFTCECSVGFRGDGHTCYDIDECLEQPNVCGSNAVCNNQPGTFRCECLEGYQFSADGRTCVAVERVINHCLMGTHNCDIPLRARCIYAGGSSYHCACLPGFSGDGRSCVDEDECQLSRCHPDAFCYNTPGSFTCQCKAGFHGDGFQCVSGEPEKTKCQREQEQFVALGPRGPRPVGQFIPQCDVYGNYLPTQCHRATGYCWCVDRDGNEIDGTRSGPGIRPPCLGTVAPPVVVGPSVKPDTIPLPPGTHLLIAQSGKIDHVPLEGSDMRKSDAKALLYVPDKVVIGVAYDCLEKMVYWTDISTPSISRASLGGGEPVSIIKTDLESPEGIALDHLGRTIFWTDSQLDRIEVAKLDGSQRRILFDTGLVNPRAIVADPMRGNLYWTDWNREAPKIETSYMDGTNRKILVKDDLGLPNGLTFDTYSSLLCWADAGTKRVECMDPNQLGRRRILEGIQYPFSITSYGKNLFYTDWRRDAVVAVDRTISKESDSFQPHKRSRLYGLTTALAQCPQGRNYCSVNNGGCTHLCLATPGGRSCRCPDNTVGVDCIERN
;
A
#
# COMPACT_ATOMS: atom_id res chain seq x y z
N MET A 1 28.78 71.00 -41.53
CA MET A 1 29.61 70.70 -40.34
C MET A 1 28.66 70.74 -39.14
N ARG A 2 28.46 69.61 -38.44
CA ARG A 2 27.28 69.42 -37.56
C ARG A 2 27.57 69.90 -36.12
N ARG A 3 26.76 70.87 -35.69
CA ARG A 3 26.75 71.69 -34.45
C ARG A 3 25.73 71.10 -33.45
N LEU A 4 25.54 71.48 -32.17
CA LEU A 4 26.12 72.41 -31.17
C LEU A 4 25.72 71.80 -29.77
N SER A 5 26.18 72.15 -28.56
CA SER A 5 27.08 73.19 -27.99
C SER A 5 27.73 72.65 -26.69
N LEU A 6 28.60 73.43 -26.02
CA LEU A 6 29.09 73.16 -24.65
C LEU A 6 29.42 74.49 -23.94
N LEU A 7 29.02 74.65 -22.66
CA LEU A 7 29.24 75.74 -21.65
C LEU A 7 27.93 75.97 -20.85
N VAL A 8 27.86 76.39 -19.57
CA VAL A 8 28.68 76.16 -18.34
C VAL A 8 27.86 76.67 -17.12
N GLY A 9 28.07 76.13 -15.90
CA GLY A 9 27.40 76.62 -14.67
C GLY A 9 27.85 75.88 -13.39
N ALA A 10 27.62 76.45 -12.19
CA ALA A 10 28.27 76.00 -10.94
C ALA A 10 27.33 75.81 -9.72
N LEU A 11 27.81 74.99 -8.77
CA LEU A 11 27.47 74.86 -7.33
C LEU A 11 26.18 74.12 -6.87
N LEU A 12 26.41 73.33 -5.80
CA LEU A 12 25.50 72.75 -4.78
C LEU A 12 24.76 71.40 -5.01
N ALA A 13 25.19 70.42 -4.18
CA ALA A 13 24.42 69.43 -3.41
C ALA A 13 23.94 68.08 -4.01
N LEU A 14 24.14 67.03 -3.17
CA LEU A 14 23.42 65.75 -3.02
C LEU A 14 23.54 64.62 -4.07
N VAL A 15 24.31 63.60 -3.67
CA VAL A 15 23.95 62.15 -3.57
C VAL A 15 22.82 61.62 -4.46
N VAL A 16 23.14 60.64 -5.34
CA VAL A 16 22.67 59.22 -5.31
C VAL A 16 23.58 58.42 -6.28
N PRO A 17 24.24 57.31 -5.84
CA PRO A 17 24.85 56.36 -6.77
C PRO A 17 23.76 55.48 -7.41
N ARG A 18 23.93 55.09 -8.68
CA ARG A 18 22.95 54.29 -9.46
C ARG A 18 22.37 53.12 -8.66
N GLY A 19 21.12 53.26 -8.22
CA GLY A 19 20.35 52.15 -7.68
C GLY A 19 20.06 51.13 -8.78
N PHE A 20 20.37 49.86 -8.51
CA PHE A 20 19.80 48.75 -9.27
C PHE A 20 18.27 48.84 -9.23
N SER A 21 17.62 48.62 -10.37
CA SER A 21 16.17 48.78 -10.46
C SER A 21 15.47 47.73 -9.60
N LEU A 22 14.58 48.20 -8.73
CA LEU A 22 13.68 47.37 -7.92
C LEU A 22 12.89 46.41 -8.83
N ARG A 23 13.08 45.11 -8.66
CA ARG A 23 12.10 44.10 -9.08
C ARG A 23 11.14 43.88 -7.92
N GLY A 24 10.32 44.90 -7.67
CA GLY A 24 9.42 44.93 -6.52
C GLY A 24 7.99 44.60 -6.92
N ASP A 25 7.47 43.49 -6.40
CA ASP A 25 6.06 43.39 -6.02
C ASP A 25 5.89 42.47 -4.80
N GLY A 26 5.70 43.09 -3.63
CA GLY A 26 4.88 42.65 -2.49
C GLY A 26 5.09 41.29 -1.79
N PHE A 27 5.94 40.38 -2.27
CA PHE A 27 5.93 38.99 -1.76
C PHE A 27 6.88 38.73 -0.58
N LEU A 28 8.16 39.06 -0.72
CA LEU A 28 9.21 38.84 0.28
C LEU A 28 9.36 40.03 1.24
N PHE A 29 9.85 39.78 2.46
CA PHE A 29 10.29 40.83 3.38
C PHE A 29 11.53 41.53 2.81
N PRO A 30 11.72 42.85 3.01
CA PRO A 30 12.85 43.59 2.44
C PRO A 30 14.20 43.03 2.90
N PHE A 31 15.10 42.70 1.96
CA PHE A 31 16.42 42.12 2.20
C PHE A 31 17.52 42.80 1.35
N GLY A 32 18.78 42.41 1.58
CA GLY A 32 19.99 42.85 0.87
C GLY A 32 20.84 43.84 1.67
N SER A 33 22.13 43.95 1.32
CA SER A 33 23.13 44.73 2.08
C SER A 33 22.80 46.23 2.24
N GLY A 34 21.95 46.80 1.37
CA GLY A 34 21.40 48.15 1.52
C GLY A 34 20.37 48.33 2.66
N ARG A 35 19.96 47.24 3.33
CA ARG A 35 19.08 47.22 4.51
C ARG A 35 19.82 46.92 5.82
N GLY A 36 21.13 46.68 5.77
CA GLY A 36 21.94 46.29 6.92
C GLY A 36 22.10 44.77 7.10
N ASP A 37 21.72 43.99 6.10
CA ASP A 37 21.88 42.53 6.12
C ASP A 37 23.35 42.12 6.11
N SER A 38 23.67 41.09 6.88
CA SER A 38 24.94 40.38 6.74
C SER A 38 24.84 39.43 5.54
N GLU A 39 25.87 39.43 4.71
CA GLU A 39 26.01 38.55 3.55
C GLU A 39 26.95 37.41 3.94
N LEU A 40 26.57 36.18 3.61
CA LEU A 40 27.40 34.99 3.85
C LEU A 40 28.51 34.89 2.79
N GLU A 41 29.70 34.43 3.15
CA GLU A 41 30.80 34.26 2.20
C GLU A 41 30.42 33.20 1.13
N PRO A 42 30.64 33.48 -0.17
CA PRO A 42 30.33 32.53 -1.24
C PRO A 42 31.13 31.23 -1.13
N GLY A 43 30.44 30.10 -1.20
CA GLY A 43 31.05 28.77 -1.10
C GLY A 43 30.13 27.64 -1.52
N ASP A 44 30.73 26.45 -1.61
CA ASP A 44 30.07 25.19 -1.95
C ASP A 44 30.03 24.26 -0.72
N ASP A 45 31.11 24.23 0.08
CA ASP A 45 31.34 23.25 1.17
C ASP A 45 30.53 23.51 2.47
N GLY A 46 29.23 23.79 2.38
CA GLY A 46 28.34 23.99 3.54
C GLY A 46 28.73 25.14 4.47
N VAL A 47 29.16 26.28 3.91
CA VAL A 47 29.65 27.44 4.69
C VAL A 47 28.59 27.93 5.68
N SER A 48 28.97 28.01 6.97
CA SER A 48 28.11 28.49 8.06
C SER A 48 28.42 29.94 8.44
N SER A 49 27.40 30.71 8.80
CA SER A 49 27.59 32.04 9.41
C SER A 49 28.31 31.94 10.76
N PRO A 50 28.96 33.03 11.22
CA PRO A 50 29.19 33.22 12.65
C PRO A 50 27.87 33.08 13.44
N PRO A 51 27.92 32.75 14.74
CA PRO A 51 26.71 32.67 15.57
C PRO A 51 25.97 34.00 15.59
N LEU A 52 24.71 33.99 15.14
CA LEU A 52 23.80 35.11 15.23
C LEU A 52 23.16 35.09 16.63
N GLU A 53 23.79 35.80 17.57
CA GLU A 53 23.27 36.04 18.92
C GLU A 53 21.94 36.80 18.86
N LEU A 54 20.87 36.18 19.35
CA LEU A 54 19.51 36.74 19.32
C LEU A 54 19.26 37.65 20.54
N ARG A 55 18.58 38.78 20.33
CA ARG A 55 18.19 39.68 21.42
C ARG A 55 16.96 39.20 22.17
N THR A 56 16.09 38.46 21.49
CA THR A 56 14.99 37.70 22.09
C THR A 56 15.20 36.23 21.72
N PRO A 57 15.34 35.32 22.70
CA PRO A 57 15.60 33.92 22.40
C PRO A 57 14.46 33.30 21.58
N LEU A 58 14.80 32.36 20.70
CA LEU A 58 13.83 31.62 19.90
C LEU A 58 13.36 30.38 20.69
N ARG A 59 12.05 30.18 20.82
CA ARG A 59 11.49 28.94 21.38
C ARG A 59 11.32 27.92 20.25
N PHE A 60 12.07 26.83 20.32
CA PHE A 60 12.08 25.77 19.31
C PHE A 60 12.01 24.39 19.98
N TYR A 61 10.99 23.60 19.63
CA TYR A 61 10.72 22.29 20.27
C TYR A 61 10.72 22.35 21.83
N GLY A 62 10.11 23.38 22.40
CA GLY A 62 10.08 23.64 23.84
C GLY A 62 11.39 24.13 24.49
N ALA A 63 12.51 24.13 23.77
CA ALA A 63 13.79 24.65 24.22
C ALA A 63 13.97 26.14 23.84
N THR A 64 14.80 26.86 24.60
CA THR A 64 15.25 28.22 24.25
C THR A 64 16.56 28.16 23.49
N VAL A 65 16.62 28.85 22.35
CA VAL A 65 17.77 28.96 21.47
C VAL A 65 18.24 30.41 21.46
N ASP A 66 19.45 30.65 21.95
CA ASP A 66 20.02 32.01 22.09
C ASP A 66 20.84 32.43 20.86
N SER A 67 21.35 31.47 20.07
CA SER A 67 22.20 31.71 18.90
C SER A 67 21.76 30.85 17.70
N LEU A 68 21.74 31.42 16.49
CA LEU A 68 21.46 30.68 15.24
C LEU A 68 22.66 30.67 14.29
N TYR A 69 22.77 29.63 13.47
CA TYR A 69 23.77 29.53 12.40
C TYR A 69 23.05 29.39 11.05
N ILE A 70 23.41 30.20 10.06
CA ILE A 70 22.82 30.19 8.72
C ILE A 70 23.78 29.46 7.77
N LEU A 71 23.29 28.51 7.01
CA LEU A 71 24.09 27.73 6.05
C LEU A 71 23.71 28.05 4.60
N THR A 72 24.67 27.91 3.69
CA THR A 72 24.46 27.98 2.23
C THR A 72 23.35 27.04 1.76
N ASN A 73 23.28 25.84 2.35
CA ASN A 73 22.46 24.69 1.92
C ASN A 73 20.99 24.76 2.35
N GLY A 74 20.45 25.98 2.54
CA GLY A 74 19.04 26.21 2.87
C GLY A 74 18.61 25.76 4.27
N ILE A 75 19.54 25.74 5.24
CA ILE A 75 19.31 25.37 6.65
C ILE A 75 19.60 26.55 7.57
N ILE A 76 18.78 26.71 8.61
CA ILE A 76 19.08 27.51 9.81
C ILE A 76 19.27 26.54 10.98
N ALA A 77 20.50 26.36 11.44
CA ALA A 77 20.83 25.45 12.53
C ALA A 77 20.65 26.12 13.91
N VAL A 78 20.16 25.35 14.89
CA VAL A 78 19.95 25.82 16.28
C VAL A 78 21.09 25.44 17.23
N SER A 79 22.08 24.68 16.75
CA SER A 79 23.36 24.47 17.40
C SER A 79 24.47 24.43 16.34
N GLU A 80 25.73 24.37 16.76
CA GLU A 80 26.89 24.40 15.86
C GLU A 80 26.80 23.27 14.82
N PRO A 81 26.75 23.57 13.51
CA PRO A 81 26.54 22.56 12.48
C PRO A 81 27.76 21.64 12.33
N LEU A 82 27.50 20.38 11.97
CA LEU A 82 28.53 19.43 11.58
C LEU A 82 29.07 19.77 10.18
N ARG A 83 30.07 19.02 9.70
CA ARG A 83 30.54 19.15 8.31
C ARG A 83 29.44 18.75 7.33
N GLU A 84 29.44 19.39 6.17
CA GLU A 84 28.50 19.15 5.09
C GLU A 84 28.33 17.66 4.75
N GLU A 85 29.46 16.95 4.64
CA GLU A 85 29.57 15.51 4.38
C GLU A 85 28.79 14.62 5.37
N GLU A 86 28.54 15.13 6.58
CA GLU A 86 27.91 14.37 7.67
C GLU A 86 26.39 14.57 7.73
N TYR A 87 25.83 15.57 7.02
CA TYR A 87 24.39 15.89 7.08
C TYR A 87 23.68 16.01 5.72
N LEU A 88 24.38 16.21 4.59
CA LEU A 88 23.73 16.28 3.28
C LEU A 88 22.91 15.01 3.00
N GLY A 89 21.67 15.17 2.54
CA GLY A 89 20.74 14.07 2.27
C GLY A 89 20.21 13.35 3.53
N GLN A 90 20.57 13.78 4.74
CA GLN A 90 20.13 13.19 6.00
C GLN A 90 19.14 14.10 6.73
N PHE A 91 17.95 13.56 7.02
CA PHE A 91 16.95 14.20 7.87
C PHE A 91 16.32 13.14 8.78
N PRO A 92 16.21 13.34 10.10
CA PRO A 92 16.48 14.56 10.89
C PRO A 92 17.96 14.96 11.00
N LEU A 93 18.18 16.28 11.10
CA LEU A 93 19.49 16.89 11.35
C LEU A 93 19.89 16.72 12.81
N SER A 94 21.05 16.13 13.07
CA SER A 94 21.56 15.80 14.42
C SER A 94 21.79 17.01 15.32
N PHE A 95 22.24 18.14 14.74
CA PHE A 95 22.42 19.44 15.39
C PHE A 95 21.12 20.26 15.51
N GLY A 96 20.02 19.77 14.91
CA GLY A 96 18.73 20.44 14.88
C GLY A 96 18.69 21.67 13.97
N GLY A 97 17.61 21.85 13.23
CA GLY A 97 17.50 22.98 12.31
C GLY A 97 16.11 23.19 11.73
N ILE A 98 15.95 24.39 11.19
CA ILE A 98 14.80 24.83 10.40
C ILE A 98 15.26 24.81 8.94
N ALA A 99 14.66 23.94 8.13
CA ALA A 99 15.01 23.72 6.73
C ALA A 99 13.89 24.26 5.83
N PRO A 100 13.93 25.55 5.42
CA PRO A 100 13.02 26.07 4.40
C PRO A 100 13.23 25.43 3.03
N PHE A 101 14.46 25.02 2.68
CA PHE A 101 14.74 24.25 1.45
C PHE A 101 16.13 23.61 1.54
N HIS A 102 16.23 22.46 2.21
CA HIS A 102 17.51 21.75 2.36
C HIS A 102 17.88 21.00 1.08
N ALA A 103 18.99 21.41 0.44
CA ALA A 103 19.57 20.79 -0.74
C ALA A 103 21.08 21.10 -0.85
N ASP A 104 21.79 20.49 -1.79
CA ASP A 104 23.21 20.78 -2.09
C ASP A 104 23.28 22.02 -3.01
N LEU A 105 23.64 23.19 -2.45
CA LEU A 105 23.46 24.51 -3.07
C LEU A 105 24.80 25.22 -3.28
N ASP A 106 25.15 25.46 -4.55
CA ASP A 106 26.37 26.15 -4.93
C ASP A 106 26.14 27.68 -4.98
N THR A 107 27.04 28.44 -4.32
CA THR A 107 27.10 29.91 -4.37
C THR A 107 28.46 30.44 -4.85
N THR A 108 29.39 29.58 -5.25
CA THR A 108 30.75 29.95 -5.68
C THR A 108 30.78 30.90 -6.89
N ASP A 109 29.74 30.86 -7.72
CA ASP A 109 29.55 31.73 -8.89
C ASP A 109 29.32 33.22 -8.55
N ARG A 110 29.06 33.55 -7.28
CA ARG A 110 28.75 34.89 -6.75
C ARG A 110 27.50 35.56 -7.35
N GLN A 111 26.67 34.79 -8.05
CA GLN A 111 25.32 35.20 -8.47
C GLN A 111 24.31 34.83 -7.40
N GLY A 112 24.41 33.61 -6.85
CA GLY A 112 23.66 33.18 -5.67
C GLY A 112 24.22 33.82 -4.39
N ARG A 113 23.35 34.35 -3.53
CA ARG A 113 23.74 35.02 -2.27
C ARG A 113 22.78 34.71 -1.13
N VAL A 114 23.32 34.62 0.08
CA VAL A 114 22.55 34.39 1.31
C VAL A 114 22.66 35.61 2.22
N TYR A 115 21.52 36.21 2.52
CA TYR A 115 21.40 37.39 3.39
C TYR A 115 20.69 37.03 4.69
N TYR A 116 21.19 37.53 5.82
CA TYR A 116 20.55 37.35 7.12
C TYR A 116 20.63 38.60 7.99
N ARG A 117 19.58 38.85 8.78
CA ARG A 117 19.58 39.82 9.89
C ARG A 117 18.55 39.48 10.96
N GLU A 118 18.80 39.92 12.19
CA GLU A 118 17.75 40.18 13.19
C GLU A 118 17.26 41.63 13.01
N ASP A 119 15.94 41.82 12.94
CA ASP A 119 15.28 43.11 12.75
C ASP A 119 14.31 43.39 13.91
N LEU A 120 14.38 44.61 14.44
CA LEU A 120 13.53 45.12 15.53
C LEU A 120 12.65 46.30 15.07
N SER A 121 12.64 46.60 13.76
CA SER A 121 11.92 47.75 13.22
C SER A 121 10.41 47.56 13.36
N PRO A 122 9.65 48.52 13.94
CA PRO A 122 8.21 48.37 14.17
C PRO A 122 7.41 47.98 12.92
N ASP A 123 7.82 48.46 11.74
CA ASP A 123 7.18 48.13 10.46
C ASP A 123 7.33 46.64 10.09
N ILE A 124 8.47 46.03 10.40
CA ILE A 124 8.78 44.61 10.13
C ILE A 124 8.12 43.71 11.17
N LEU A 125 8.17 44.08 12.45
CA LEU A 125 7.46 43.38 13.53
C LEU A 125 5.95 43.33 13.24
N ARG A 126 5.36 44.47 12.84
CA ARG A 126 3.93 44.55 12.46
C ARG A 126 3.60 43.76 11.19
N LEU A 127 4.53 43.66 10.24
CA LEU A 127 4.34 42.84 9.04
C LEU A 127 4.35 41.33 9.38
N ALA A 128 5.27 40.89 10.24
CA ALA A 128 5.31 39.51 10.74
C ALA A 128 4.06 39.16 11.55
N ALA A 129 3.65 40.02 12.48
CA ALA A 129 2.40 39.86 13.24
C ALA A 129 1.17 39.70 12.31
N LYS A 130 1.10 40.50 11.22
CA LYS A 130 0.02 40.41 10.23
C LYS A 130 -0.03 39.06 9.51
N TYR A 131 1.11 38.47 9.17
CA TYR A 131 1.15 37.13 8.56
C TYR A 131 0.75 36.04 9.56
N ILE A 132 1.24 36.10 10.79
CA ILE A 132 0.96 35.10 11.84
C ILE A 132 -0.52 35.14 12.24
N LYS A 133 -1.08 36.33 12.50
CA LYS A 133 -2.49 36.52 12.87
C LYS A 133 -3.47 36.06 11.77
N ARG A 134 -3.05 35.98 10.51
CA ARG A 134 -3.86 35.42 9.41
C ARG A 134 -3.95 33.89 9.47
N GLY A 135 -2.96 33.20 10.05
CA GLY A 135 -2.93 31.73 10.16
C GLY A 135 -3.35 31.20 11.52
N PHE A 136 -3.22 32.04 12.55
CA PHE A 136 -3.57 31.75 13.93
C PHE A 136 -4.50 32.85 14.49
N PRO A 137 -5.72 33.02 13.91
CA PRO A 137 -6.61 34.15 14.24
C PRO A 137 -7.12 34.17 15.69
N GLU A 138 -7.10 33.02 16.37
CA GLU A 138 -7.48 32.89 17.79
C GLU A 138 -6.39 33.37 18.78
N ARG A 139 -5.20 33.76 18.29
CA ARG A 139 -4.08 34.18 19.12
C ARG A 139 -3.59 35.58 18.74
N ASP A 140 -3.67 36.51 19.70
CA ASP A 140 -2.96 37.78 19.58
C ASP A 140 -1.47 37.56 19.85
N PHE A 141 -0.65 37.83 18.83
CA PHE A 141 0.80 37.67 18.87
C PHE A 141 1.48 38.92 18.32
N ASP A 142 2.21 39.60 19.19
CA ASP A 142 3.11 40.70 18.85
C ASP A 142 4.58 40.22 19.03
N PRO A 143 5.38 40.14 17.95
CA PRO A 143 6.77 39.72 18.04
C PRO A 143 7.67 40.82 18.60
N SER A 144 8.58 40.42 19.49
CA SER A 144 9.63 41.26 20.07
C SER A 144 10.85 41.38 19.15
N SER A 145 11.17 40.31 18.40
CA SER A 145 12.19 40.31 17.35
C SER A 145 11.79 39.44 16.15
N VAL A 146 12.36 39.74 14.99
CA VAL A 146 12.18 38.93 13.77
C VAL A 146 13.54 38.69 13.11
N VAL A 147 13.91 37.43 12.90
CA VAL A 147 15.06 37.04 12.08
C VAL A 147 14.59 36.79 10.64
N ILE A 148 15.26 37.39 9.67
CA ILE A 148 14.99 37.21 8.24
C ILE A 148 16.22 36.56 7.62
N VAL A 149 16.03 35.45 6.91
CA VAL A 149 17.07 34.76 6.14
C VAL A 149 16.57 34.54 4.71
N THR A 150 17.33 34.99 3.72
CA THR A 150 16.98 34.94 2.30
C THR A 150 18.08 34.27 1.50
N TRP A 151 17.75 33.21 0.77
CA TRP A 151 18.60 32.64 -0.27
C TRP A 151 18.11 33.21 -1.59
N ASP A 152 18.93 34.05 -2.23
CA ASP A 152 18.62 34.75 -3.47
C ASP A 152 19.43 34.15 -4.62
N SER A 153 18.73 33.61 -5.62
CA SER A 153 19.29 33.17 -6.90
C SER A 153 20.38 32.08 -6.78
N VAL A 154 20.25 31.20 -5.78
CA VAL A 154 21.19 30.10 -5.50
C VAL A 154 21.06 28.98 -6.54
N ALA A 155 22.19 28.37 -6.93
CA ALA A 155 22.25 27.33 -7.95
C ALA A 155 22.25 25.92 -7.32
N PRO A 156 21.82 24.87 -8.04
CA PRO A 156 22.02 23.50 -7.62
C PRO A 156 23.48 23.08 -7.82
N TYR A 157 24.03 22.24 -6.94
CA TYR A 157 25.29 21.56 -7.23
C TYR A 157 25.14 20.65 -8.47
N ALA A 158 26.07 20.79 -9.43
CA ALA A 158 26.06 20.07 -10.70
C ALA A 158 27.32 19.20 -10.81
N GLY A 159 27.12 17.88 -10.96
CA GLY A 159 28.21 16.90 -10.99
C GLY A 159 29.16 17.03 -12.19
N PRO A 160 30.37 16.44 -12.10
CA PRO A 160 31.40 16.59 -13.13
C PRO A 160 31.05 15.83 -14.42
N GLY A 161 30.50 16.53 -15.41
CA GLY A 161 30.35 16.05 -16.78
C GLY A 161 28.96 16.18 -17.42
N GLU A 162 28.00 16.82 -16.75
CA GLU A 162 26.60 16.91 -17.23
C GLU A 162 26.19 18.28 -17.80
N ASP A 163 24.97 18.31 -18.35
CA ASP A 163 24.46 19.30 -19.31
C ASP A 163 24.46 20.76 -18.81
N THR A 164 24.91 21.69 -19.66
CA THR A 164 24.95 23.14 -19.38
C THR A 164 23.58 23.79 -19.12
N ASN A 165 22.48 23.05 -19.27
CA ASN A 165 21.12 23.52 -19.02
C ASN A 165 20.73 23.54 -17.53
N LEU A 166 21.34 22.72 -16.67
CA LEU A 166 21.01 22.71 -15.23
C LEU A 166 21.56 23.94 -14.50
N GLN A 167 22.74 24.43 -14.89
CA GLN A 167 23.38 25.65 -14.35
C GLN A 167 22.59 26.95 -14.59
N VAL A 168 21.55 26.91 -15.44
CA VAL A 168 20.68 28.07 -15.73
C VAL A 168 19.56 28.23 -14.68
N LYS A 169 19.17 27.14 -14.00
CA LYS A 169 18.07 27.12 -13.03
C LYS A 169 18.54 27.61 -11.66
N ARG A 170 17.80 28.53 -11.05
CA ARG A 170 18.13 29.13 -9.74
C ARG A 170 16.91 29.22 -8.84
N ASN A 171 17.11 29.02 -7.55
CA ASN A 171 16.07 29.13 -6.54
C ASN A 171 16.21 30.43 -5.73
N THR A 172 15.08 31.04 -5.37
CA THR A 172 14.98 32.18 -4.45
C THR A 172 13.85 31.92 -3.46
N PHE A 173 14.18 31.86 -2.17
CA PHE A 173 13.24 31.60 -1.08
C PHE A 173 13.67 32.30 0.22
N GLN A 174 12.71 32.53 1.12
CA GLN A 174 12.96 33.27 2.36
C GLN A 174 12.29 32.59 3.55
N ALA A 175 12.99 32.58 4.69
CA ALA A 175 12.48 32.20 5.99
C ALA A 175 12.45 33.41 6.93
N VAL A 176 11.35 33.56 7.67
CA VAL A 176 11.14 34.62 8.64
C VAL A 176 10.76 33.99 9.98
N LEU A 177 11.62 34.14 10.99
CA LEU A 177 11.43 33.60 12.33
C LEU A 177 11.03 34.75 13.26
N ALA A 178 9.82 34.74 13.79
CA ALA A 178 9.32 35.77 14.68
C ALA A 178 9.29 35.24 16.12
N SER A 179 9.91 35.94 17.06
CA SER A 179 9.96 35.53 18.48
C SER A 179 9.37 36.58 19.42
N SER A 180 8.78 36.11 20.51
CA SER A 180 8.22 36.87 21.62
C SER A 180 8.48 36.08 22.91
N ASP A 181 8.30 36.71 24.08
CA ASP A 181 8.68 36.12 25.39
C ASP A 181 8.00 34.76 25.66
N SER A 182 6.78 34.56 25.14
CA SER A 182 5.96 33.35 25.31
C SER A 182 6.04 32.34 24.16
N SER A 183 6.30 32.80 22.93
CA SER A 183 6.10 32.00 21.72
C SER A 183 6.91 32.51 20.53
N SER A 184 7.15 31.61 19.59
CA SER A 184 7.90 31.81 18.36
C SER A 184 7.23 31.06 17.19
N TYR A 185 7.30 31.67 16.01
CA TYR A 185 6.69 31.22 14.76
C TYR A 185 7.70 31.28 13.60
N ALA A 186 7.58 30.36 12.65
CA ALA A 186 8.33 30.37 11.40
C ALA A 186 7.39 30.62 10.22
N VAL A 187 7.79 31.47 9.28
CA VAL A 187 7.08 31.72 8.02
C VAL A 187 8.04 31.47 6.85
N PHE A 188 7.66 30.58 5.93
CA PHE A 188 8.39 30.33 4.69
C PHE A 188 7.66 30.98 3.51
N LEU A 189 8.44 31.55 2.59
CA LEU A 189 7.96 32.34 1.46
C LEU A 189 8.61 31.85 0.16
N TYR A 190 7.79 31.34 -0.75
CA TYR A 190 8.15 30.88 -2.08
C TYR A 190 7.43 31.74 -3.14
N PRO A 191 8.12 32.64 -3.86
CA PRO A 191 7.50 33.40 -4.95
C PRO A 191 7.20 32.50 -6.15
N GLU A 192 6.30 32.93 -7.05
CA GLU A 192 5.78 32.11 -8.16
C GLU A 192 6.87 31.55 -9.10
N ASP A 193 7.84 32.37 -9.50
CA ASP A 193 9.03 31.95 -10.27
C ASP A 193 10.23 31.56 -9.39
N GLY A 194 10.00 31.34 -8.09
CA GLY A 194 11.03 31.22 -7.06
C GLY A 194 11.73 29.87 -6.98
N LEU A 195 11.08 28.77 -7.38
CA LEU A 195 11.67 27.42 -7.35
C LEU A 195 11.70 26.85 -8.76
N GLN A 196 12.90 26.75 -9.34
CA GLN A 196 13.18 26.30 -10.70
C GLN A 196 13.78 24.87 -10.75
N PHE A 197 14.30 24.39 -9.62
CA PHE A 197 14.74 23.01 -9.41
C PHE A 197 14.28 22.48 -8.04
N TYR A 198 14.12 21.16 -7.94
CA TYR A 198 13.58 20.46 -6.76
C TYR A 198 14.51 19.34 -6.24
N SER A 199 15.63 19.12 -6.91
CA SER A 199 16.65 18.11 -6.57
C SER A 199 18.05 18.61 -6.98
N THR A 200 19.07 18.06 -6.35
CA THR A 200 20.49 18.43 -6.51
C THR A 200 21.36 17.17 -6.54
N HIS A 201 22.52 17.19 -7.19
CA HIS A 201 23.46 16.06 -7.06
C HIS A 201 24.15 16.11 -5.70
N SER A 202 24.36 14.95 -5.08
CA SER A 202 25.25 14.79 -3.92
C SER A 202 26.70 14.72 -4.39
N LYS A 203 27.56 15.58 -3.84
CA LYS A 203 29.03 15.53 -4.01
C LYS A 203 29.65 14.17 -3.67
N HIS A 204 29.06 13.41 -2.75
CA HIS A 204 29.64 12.19 -2.19
C HIS A 204 29.34 10.94 -3.01
N ASP A 205 28.10 10.79 -3.45
CA ASP A 205 27.62 9.55 -4.07
C ASP A 205 27.31 9.68 -5.58
N ASN A 206 27.40 10.89 -6.16
CA ASN A 206 26.90 11.24 -7.50
C ASN A 206 25.39 10.96 -7.73
N GLU A 207 24.64 10.63 -6.68
CA GLU A 207 23.19 10.44 -6.75
C GLU A 207 22.42 11.77 -6.76
N ILE A 208 21.23 11.76 -7.38
CA ILE A 208 20.30 12.90 -7.37
C ILE A 208 19.46 12.83 -6.09
N VAL A 209 19.64 13.79 -5.20
CA VAL A 209 18.94 13.90 -3.91
C VAL A 209 17.81 14.94 -4.03
N PRO A 210 16.56 14.60 -3.66
CA PRO A 210 15.46 15.57 -3.62
C PRO A 210 15.63 16.54 -2.45
N ALA A 211 15.18 17.79 -2.63
CA ALA A 211 15.21 18.79 -1.55
C ALA A 211 14.22 18.46 -0.42
N ILE A 212 14.54 18.85 0.80
CA ILE A 212 13.71 18.59 2.00
C ILE A 212 13.29 19.91 2.65
N VAL A 213 11.99 20.07 2.90
CA VAL A 213 11.43 21.19 3.68
C VAL A 213 10.90 20.65 5.01
N GLY A 214 11.34 21.20 6.14
CA GLY A 214 10.93 20.71 7.45
C GLY A 214 11.62 21.33 8.66
N PHE A 215 11.39 20.73 9.82
CA PHE A 215 11.93 21.12 11.12
C PHE A 215 12.50 19.89 11.85
N SER A 216 13.69 20.02 12.42
CA SER A 216 14.38 18.94 13.16
C SER A 216 14.85 19.43 14.52
N GLN A 217 14.47 18.74 15.60
CA GLN A 217 14.98 18.96 16.95
C GLN A 217 16.42 18.42 17.07
N PRO A 218 17.33 19.09 17.80
CA PRO A 218 18.67 18.55 18.08
C PRO A 218 18.61 17.22 18.82
N SER A 219 19.51 16.31 18.46
CA SER A 219 19.70 15.02 19.14
C SER A 219 20.31 15.20 20.53
N THR A 220 19.92 14.34 21.49
CA THR A 220 20.45 14.39 22.86
C THR A 220 21.40 13.23 23.14
N ASN A 221 22.68 13.57 23.38
CA ASN A 221 23.72 12.61 23.73
C ASN A 221 23.71 12.29 25.23
N TYR A 222 23.40 11.04 25.57
CA TYR A 222 23.67 10.47 26.89
C TYR A 222 24.98 9.68 26.84
N TYR A 223 25.63 9.48 28.00
CA TYR A 223 26.98 8.93 28.16
C TYR A 223 27.30 7.58 27.45
N LEU A 224 26.29 6.87 26.92
CA LEU A 224 26.43 5.65 26.12
C LEU A 224 25.48 5.54 24.91
N TRP A 225 24.53 6.48 24.71
CA TRP A 225 23.47 6.37 23.70
C TRP A 225 23.04 7.75 23.17
N VAL A 226 22.81 7.84 21.86
CA VAL A 226 22.23 9.03 21.19
C VAL A 226 20.72 8.86 21.09
N ARG A 227 19.92 9.81 21.60
CA ARG A 227 18.48 9.85 21.36
C ARG A 227 18.20 10.82 20.20
N PRO A 228 17.66 10.35 19.05
CA PRO A 228 17.31 11.24 17.94
C PRO A 228 16.18 12.19 18.38
N GLY A 229 16.26 13.44 17.92
CA GLY A 229 15.23 14.46 18.18
C GLY A 229 13.97 14.25 17.34
N SER A 230 12.85 14.83 17.80
CA SER A 230 11.61 14.88 17.02
C SER A 230 11.78 15.71 15.75
N TYR A 231 11.07 15.36 14.68
CA TYR A 231 11.13 16.09 13.42
C TYR A 231 9.77 16.13 12.71
N ASN A 232 9.63 17.07 11.78
CA ASN A 232 8.44 17.30 10.99
C ASN A 232 8.86 17.63 9.55
N ILE A 233 8.38 16.86 8.57
CA ILE A 233 8.64 17.09 7.14
C ILE A 233 7.38 17.71 6.53
N VAL A 234 7.55 18.83 5.84
CA VAL A 234 6.49 19.58 5.16
C VAL A 234 6.40 19.17 3.69
N ALA A 235 7.54 18.99 3.02
CA ALA A 235 7.63 18.50 1.64
C ALA A 235 8.99 17.85 1.37
N ASN A 236 9.00 16.74 0.64
CA ASN A 236 10.20 16.02 0.19
C ASN A 236 10.03 15.29 -1.16
N GLU A 237 8.85 15.36 -1.79
CA GLU A 237 8.55 14.81 -3.10
C GLU A 237 8.50 15.93 -4.16
N GLU A 238 8.94 15.65 -5.39
CA GLU A 238 9.05 16.66 -6.46
C GLU A 238 7.70 17.35 -6.77
N GLU A 239 6.58 16.62 -6.75
CA GLU A 239 5.24 17.20 -6.93
C GLU A 239 4.85 18.13 -5.76
N MET A 240 5.18 17.77 -4.52
CA MET A 240 4.90 18.61 -3.36
C MET A 240 5.77 19.87 -3.35
N LEU A 241 7.06 19.74 -3.66
CA LEU A 241 8.01 20.85 -3.81
C LEU A 241 7.59 21.80 -4.93
N GLY A 242 7.17 21.27 -6.08
CA GLY A 242 6.64 22.03 -7.21
C GLY A 242 5.29 22.72 -6.91
N ASN A 243 4.58 22.31 -5.87
CA ASN A 243 3.34 22.92 -5.42
C ASN A 243 3.52 23.94 -4.26
N LEU A 244 4.73 24.11 -3.70
CA LEU A 244 4.98 25.02 -2.57
C LEU A 244 4.66 26.49 -2.87
N HIS A 245 4.87 26.95 -4.11
CA HIS A 245 4.50 28.30 -4.55
C HIS A 245 3.01 28.43 -4.91
N LYS A 246 2.34 27.33 -5.29
CA LYS A 246 0.92 27.32 -5.71
C LYS A 246 -0.06 27.16 -4.55
N SER A 247 0.38 26.52 -3.47
CA SER A 247 -0.41 26.19 -2.29
C SER A 247 0.05 26.97 -1.05
N SER A 248 -0.71 26.93 0.03
CA SER A 248 -0.50 27.73 1.24
C SER A 248 -1.42 27.27 2.38
N ASN A 249 -0.91 27.30 3.62
CA ASN A 249 -1.73 27.11 4.83
C ASN A 249 -2.37 28.42 5.37
N LEU A 250 -2.17 29.54 4.68
CA LEU A 250 -2.59 30.90 5.01
C LEU A 250 -3.62 31.50 4.02
N GLY A 251 -4.01 30.73 3.00
CA GLY A 251 -4.86 31.20 1.91
C GLY A 251 -4.22 32.33 1.08
N LYS A 252 -2.89 32.39 1.00
CA LYS A 252 -2.12 33.24 0.07
C LYS A 252 -1.01 32.39 -0.52
N GLN A 253 -1.12 32.07 -1.81
CA GLN A 253 -0.20 31.18 -2.55
C GLN A 253 1.27 31.46 -2.21
N GLY A 254 2.04 30.41 -1.96
CA GLY A 254 3.47 30.49 -1.65
C GLY A 254 3.84 30.90 -0.21
N VAL A 255 2.87 31.12 0.67
CA VAL A 255 3.10 31.54 2.06
C VAL A 255 2.70 30.43 3.03
N TRP A 256 3.64 30.04 3.90
CA TRP A 256 3.47 28.95 4.87
C TRP A 256 3.87 29.39 6.27
N ALA A 257 2.99 29.29 7.27
CA ALA A 257 3.30 29.65 8.66
C ALA A 257 3.12 28.48 9.65
N PHE A 258 4.02 28.41 10.62
CA PHE A 258 4.14 27.34 11.59
C PHE A 258 4.40 27.90 12.99
N GLU A 259 3.75 27.35 14.02
CA GLU A 259 4.11 27.59 15.42
C GLU A 259 5.19 26.60 15.83
N ILE A 260 6.38 27.09 16.15
CA ILE A 260 7.57 26.27 16.41
C ILE A 260 7.89 26.08 17.90
N SER A 261 7.01 26.59 18.78
CA SER A 261 7.21 26.69 20.23
C SER A 261 6.92 25.40 21.00
N GLY A 262 6.07 24.52 20.46
CA GLY A 262 5.55 23.34 21.17
C GLY A 262 6.64 22.33 21.51
N SER A 263 6.45 21.56 22.59
CA SER A 263 7.48 20.61 23.10
C SER A 263 7.61 19.32 22.29
N GLU A 264 6.55 18.90 21.59
CA GLU A 264 6.49 17.59 20.91
C GLU A 264 6.14 17.67 19.41
N SER A 265 5.45 18.73 18.96
CA SER A 265 5.04 18.91 17.56
C SER A 265 5.00 20.38 17.12
N ILE A 266 5.28 20.59 15.83
CA ILE A 266 5.13 21.87 15.13
C ILE A 266 3.68 22.00 14.65
N LEU A 267 3.01 23.11 14.93
CA LEU A 267 1.60 23.30 14.52
C LEU A 267 1.53 24.13 13.23
N SER A 268 0.81 23.63 12.22
CA SER A 268 0.52 24.37 10.98
C SER A 268 -0.72 25.26 11.15
N ALA A 269 -0.74 26.41 10.46
CA ALA A 269 -1.92 27.27 10.38
C ALA A 269 -3.15 26.54 9.80
N LYS A 270 -4.35 26.91 10.27
CA LYS A 270 -5.63 26.41 9.74
C LYS A 270 -6.20 27.43 8.74
N ALA A 271 -6.42 27.00 7.49
CA ALA A 271 -7.01 27.86 6.47
C ALA A 271 -8.51 28.08 6.72
N THR A 272 -8.91 29.32 7.04
CA THR A 272 -10.32 29.73 6.97
C THR A 272 -10.70 30.06 5.52
N PRO A 273 -11.73 29.43 4.92
CA PRO A 273 -12.20 29.80 3.60
C PRO A 273 -12.83 31.20 3.64
N VAL A 274 -12.40 32.08 2.75
CA VAL A 274 -13.03 33.40 2.55
C VAL A 274 -14.27 33.20 1.65
N PRO A 275 -15.42 33.80 1.95
CA PRO A 275 -16.60 33.67 1.11
C PRO A 275 -16.35 34.26 -0.29
N ALA A 276 -16.57 33.46 -1.32
CA ALA A 276 -16.58 33.94 -2.70
C ALA A 276 -17.92 34.64 -2.96
N SER A 277 -17.95 35.97 -2.85
CA SER A 277 -19.01 36.78 -3.46
C SER A 277 -18.91 36.64 -4.98
N VAL A 278 -19.97 36.15 -5.61
CA VAL A 278 -20.04 35.85 -7.04
C VAL A 278 -20.25 37.13 -7.86
N GLU A 279 -19.44 37.34 -8.89
CA GLU A 279 -19.86 38.02 -10.12
C GLU A 279 -19.18 37.37 -11.35
N TYR A 280 -20.02 36.78 -12.22
CA TYR A 280 -19.80 36.45 -13.63
C TYR A 280 -20.80 37.33 -14.43
N VAL A 281 -20.64 37.72 -15.69
CA VAL A 281 -19.72 37.39 -16.81
C VAL A 281 -19.40 38.74 -17.53
N ASP A 282 -18.67 38.93 -18.64
CA ASP A 282 -18.14 38.07 -19.71
C ASP A 282 -16.88 38.75 -20.36
N TYR A 283 -16.61 38.46 -21.65
CA TYR A 283 -15.89 39.30 -22.63
C TYR A 283 -15.95 40.84 -22.43
N ASP A 284 -14.77 41.47 -22.61
CA ASP A 284 -14.46 42.77 -23.27
C ASP A 284 -15.51 43.92 -23.27
N GLU A 285 -15.17 45.17 -22.95
CA GLU A 285 -14.36 46.00 -23.87
C GLU A 285 -13.67 47.25 -23.22
N PHE A 286 -13.11 48.11 -24.08
CA PHE A 286 -12.17 49.20 -23.77
C PHE A 286 -12.74 50.45 -23.05
N GLN A 287 -11.80 51.27 -22.60
CA GLN A 287 -11.95 52.52 -21.85
C GLN A 287 -12.80 53.66 -22.49
N GLU A 288 -13.37 54.45 -21.58
CA GLU A 288 -13.71 55.90 -21.64
C GLU A 288 -15.11 56.41 -22.12
N VAL A 289 -15.86 56.90 -21.12
CA VAL A 289 -16.45 58.28 -21.04
C VAL A 289 -17.88 58.54 -21.61
N THR A 290 -18.84 58.42 -20.68
CA THR A 290 -20.03 59.28 -20.39
C THR A 290 -21.33 59.30 -21.24
N THR A 291 -22.46 59.28 -20.49
CA THR A 291 -23.81 59.87 -20.69
C THR A 291 -24.85 59.23 -21.67
N ASP A 292 -25.84 58.53 -21.07
CA ASP A 292 -27.33 58.78 -21.05
C ASP A 292 -28.04 59.44 -22.27
N PRO A 293 -29.35 59.19 -22.59
CA PRO A 293 -30.25 58.01 -22.45
C PRO A 293 -31.05 57.60 -23.75
N SER A 294 -32.00 56.65 -23.63
CA SER A 294 -33.31 56.50 -24.37
C SER A 294 -33.50 55.62 -25.66
N VAL A 295 -34.25 54.50 -25.53
CA VAL A 295 -35.65 54.21 -26.04
C VAL A 295 -36.04 54.64 -27.49
N PRO A 296 -36.83 53.87 -28.32
CA PRO A 296 -37.05 52.40 -28.47
C PRO A 296 -37.27 51.87 -29.95
N ASN A 297 -37.65 50.58 -30.09
CA ASN A 297 -38.69 50.02 -30.99
C ASN A 297 -38.36 49.34 -32.36
N GLU A 298 -39.18 48.30 -32.63
CA GLU A 298 -39.66 47.73 -33.91
C GLU A 298 -38.74 47.11 -34.99
N GLY A 299 -39.22 46.02 -35.60
CA GLY A 299 -39.18 45.89 -37.07
C GLY A 299 -38.60 44.60 -37.68
N SER A 300 -39.43 43.57 -37.78
CA SER A 300 -39.31 42.39 -38.68
C SER A 300 -38.81 42.64 -40.11
N ILE A 301 -38.22 41.61 -40.76
CA ILE A 301 -38.74 41.01 -42.02
C ILE A 301 -38.09 39.64 -42.30
N GLU A 302 -38.79 38.83 -43.08
CA GLU A 302 -38.71 37.35 -43.21
C GLU A 302 -38.47 36.96 -44.70
N ILE A 303 -38.55 35.66 -45.04
CA ILE A 303 -38.90 35.06 -46.36
C ILE A 303 -37.73 34.79 -47.35
N ASN A 304 -37.25 33.53 -47.50
CA ASN A 304 -37.84 32.48 -48.39
C ASN A 304 -36.97 31.21 -48.61
N GLN A 305 -37.64 30.07 -48.87
CA GLN A 305 -37.13 28.81 -49.45
C GLN A 305 -37.48 28.79 -50.99
N PRO A 306 -37.76 27.68 -51.74
CA PRO A 306 -37.58 26.21 -51.57
C PRO A 306 -37.10 25.46 -52.86
N ASP A 307 -37.41 24.15 -52.94
CA ASP A 307 -37.50 23.22 -54.10
C ASP A 307 -36.30 22.30 -54.45
N ILE A 308 -36.45 21.07 -55.00
CA ILE A 308 -37.37 19.90 -54.76
C ILE A 308 -36.94 18.71 -55.68
N SER A 309 -37.38 17.47 -55.39
CA SER A 309 -37.46 16.25 -56.26
C SER A 309 -36.17 15.41 -56.52
N TYR A 310 -36.19 14.08 -56.78
CA TYR A 310 -37.26 13.11 -57.19
C TYR A 310 -37.16 11.72 -56.49
N GLU A 311 -38.24 10.92 -56.57
CA GLU A 311 -38.38 9.51 -56.15
C GLU A 311 -38.43 8.50 -57.34
N ILE A 312 -38.60 7.19 -57.00
CA ILE A 312 -39.38 6.11 -57.68
C ILE A 312 -38.60 5.02 -58.47
N SER A 313 -38.79 3.74 -58.08
CA SER A 313 -39.33 2.60 -58.91
C SER A 313 -38.80 1.20 -58.49
N SER A 314 -39.53 0.07 -58.45
CA SER A 314 -40.98 -0.25 -58.31
C SER A 314 -41.20 -1.80 -58.24
N ARG A 315 -42.47 -2.23 -57.98
CA ARG A 315 -43.10 -3.58 -58.16
C ARG A 315 -42.75 -4.72 -57.18
N GLY A 316 -43.69 -5.55 -56.69
CA GLY A 316 -45.17 -5.46 -56.64
C GLY A 316 -45.96 -6.57 -57.39
N ASP A 317 -46.74 -7.36 -56.64
CA ASP A 317 -47.93 -8.18 -57.02
C ASP A 317 -48.38 -9.01 -55.77
N ASN A 318 -49.62 -9.51 -55.54
CA ASN A 318 -50.99 -9.03 -55.79
C ASN A 318 -52.00 -9.95 -55.03
N VAL A 319 -53.32 -9.66 -55.02
CA VAL A 319 -54.46 -10.50 -54.48
C VAL A 319 -54.68 -10.51 -52.94
N HIS A 320 -55.89 -10.61 -52.33
CA HIS A 320 -57.24 -10.01 -52.54
C HIS A 320 -58.22 -10.44 -51.39
N THR A 321 -58.99 -9.51 -50.77
CA THR A 321 -60.38 -9.69 -50.17
C THR A 321 -60.67 -10.75 -49.06
N SER A 322 -61.67 -10.67 -48.16
CA SER A 322 -62.82 -9.75 -47.93
C SER A 322 -63.49 -9.87 -46.52
N TYR A 323 -63.94 -8.74 -45.96
CA TYR A 323 -65.19 -8.46 -45.19
C TYR A 323 -65.95 -9.47 -44.28
N SER A 324 -66.26 -8.99 -43.04
CA SER A 324 -67.62 -8.72 -42.46
C SER A 324 -68.29 -9.56 -41.32
N LEU A 325 -68.92 -8.79 -40.38
CA LEU A 325 -70.17 -9.04 -39.59
C LEU A 325 -70.14 -9.83 -38.23
N PRO A 326 -71.15 -9.69 -37.31
CA PRO A 326 -70.89 -9.47 -35.86
C PRO A 326 -71.79 -10.25 -34.83
N GLN A 327 -71.43 -10.16 -33.53
CA GLN A 327 -72.29 -10.41 -32.33
C GLN A 327 -73.02 -11.78 -32.24
N PRO A 328 -73.86 -12.09 -31.20
CA PRO A 328 -73.97 -11.59 -29.82
C PRO A 328 -73.79 -12.73 -28.76
N GLY A 329 -73.89 -12.38 -27.45
CA GLY A 329 -73.67 -13.30 -26.32
C GLY A 329 -74.84 -14.20 -25.90
N ALA A 330 -74.73 -14.82 -24.71
CA ALA A 330 -75.83 -15.12 -23.76
C ALA A 330 -75.35 -15.87 -22.49
N GLU A 331 -76.03 -15.60 -21.38
CA GLU A 331 -76.27 -16.45 -20.18
C GLU A 331 -75.09 -16.94 -19.29
N ASP A 332 -75.29 -17.31 -18.02
CA ASP A 332 -76.04 -16.72 -16.86
C ASP A 332 -75.82 -17.64 -15.61
N VAL A 333 -76.51 -17.36 -14.49
CA VAL A 333 -76.68 -18.21 -13.26
C VAL A 333 -75.52 -18.09 -12.25
N PHE A 334 -75.59 -17.30 -11.15
CA PHE A 334 -76.41 -17.39 -9.90
C PHE A 334 -76.22 -18.70 -9.08
N HIS A 335 -75.95 -18.69 -7.77
CA HIS A 335 -76.73 -18.16 -6.62
C HIS A 335 -75.75 -17.85 -5.44
N SER A 336 -75.71 -16.74 -4.70
CA SER A 336 -76.74 -15.86 -4.08
C SER A 336 -77.65 -16.56 -3.03
N PRO A 337 -78.17 -15.90 -1.97
CA PRO A 337 -77.56 -14.95 -1.01
C PRO A 337 -78.22 -15.01 0.42
N TYR A 338 -78.31 -13.86 1.12
CA TYR A 338 -79.21 -13.45 2.25
C TYR A 338 -78.77 -13.68 3.71
N GLN A 339 -79.25 -12.93 4.71
CA GLN A 339 -79.49 -11.47 4.88
C GLN A 339 -79.78 -11.17 6.38
N THR A 340 -79.55 -9.93 6.82
CA THR A 340 -80.15 -9.17 7.95
C THR A 340 -81.19 -9.82 8.90
N GLU A 341 -81.08 -9.57 10.23
CA GLU A 341 -82.11 -8.83 11.01
C GLU A 341 -81.70 -8.40 12.46
N TYR A 342 -82.56 -7.57 13.08
CA TYR A 342 -82.36 -6.56 14.15
C TYR A 342 -82.44 -7.05 15.65
N PRO A 343 -82.25 -6.18 16.68
CA PRO A 343 -82.15 -6.48 18.14
C PRO A 343 -83.54 -6.34 18.86
N PRO A 344 -83.73 -6.00 20.18
CA PRO A 344 -82.87 -5.88 21.40
C PRO A 344 -83.47 -6.54 22.69
N ALA A 345 -82.92 -6.28 23.91
CA ALA A 345 -83.66 -5.83 25.14
C ALA A 345 -82.96 -6.05 26.53
N GLU A 346 -82.69 -4.94 27.23
CA GLU A 346 -82.96 -4.58 28.65
C GLU A 346 -82.46 -5.37 29.93
N PRO A 347 -82.40 -4.68 31.13
CA PRO A 347 -81.56 -5.01 32.31
C PRO A 347 -82.40 -5.33 33.60
N PRO A 348 -81.90 -5.30 34.89
CA PRO A 348 -81.47 -4.07 35.63
C PRO A 348 -80.46 -4.17 36.85
N LEU A 349 -79.83 -3.02 37.24
CA LEU A 349 -79.53 -2.44 38.61
C LEU A 349 -79.03 -3.29 39.84
N PRO A 350 -78.50 -2.71 40.97
CA PRO A 350 -77.98 -1.34 41.29
C PRO A 350 -76.65 -1.23 42.15
N THR A 351 -76.03 -0.03 42.20
CA THR A 351 -75.22 0.61 43.31
C THR A 351 -73.99 -0.09 43.97
N GLY A 352 -72.87 0.55 44.38
CA GLY A 352 -72.31 1.90 44.17
C GLY A 352 -71.45 2.46 45.35
N LYS A 353 -70.26 3.06 45.10
CA LYS A 353 -69.62 4.19 45.88
C LYS A 353 -68.21 4.63 45.38
N ASN A 354 -68.19 5.81 44.75
CA ASN A 354 -67.15 6.84 44.48
C ASN A 354 -65.63 6.62 44.74
N PRO A 355 -64.81 7.15 43.80
CA PRO A 355 -63.75 8.15 44.07
C PRO A 355 -64.21 9.59 43.72
N PRO A 356 -63.50 10.66 44.16
CA PRO A 356 -63.96 12.05 44.06
C PRO A 356 -63.75 12.72 42.69
N LEU A 357 -64.45 13.85 42.51
CA LEU A 357 -64.65 14.54 41.23
C LEU A 357 -63.48 15.39 40.71
N HIS A 358 -63.47 15.51 39.39
CA HIS A 358 -62.72 16.45 38.56
C HIS A 358 -63.27 17.89 38.72
N PHE A 359 -62.41 18.91 38.68
CA PHE A 359 -62.81 20.29 38.32
C PHE A 359 -62.32 20.58 36.90
N PRO A 360 -63.16 21.19 36.03
CA PRO A 360 -62.82 21.39 34.62
C PRO A 360 -61.97 22.64 34.40
N ALA A 361 -60.98 22.54 33.52
CA ALA A 361 -60.30 23.67 32.89
C ALA A 361 -60.48 23.61 31.37
N GLN A 362 -60.50 24.78 30.73
CA GLN A 362 -60.85 24.96 29.31
C GLN A 362 -59.79 24.40 28.35
N PRO A 363 -60.17 24.06 27.10
CA PRO A 363 -59.20 23.69 26.07
C PRO A 363 -58.38 24.91 25.64
N PHE A 364 -57.07 24.87 25.93
CA PHE A 364 -56.04 25.63 25.22
C PHE A 364 -55.19 24.66 24.38
N PRO A 365 -54.48 25.13 23.34
CA PRO A 365 -54.06 24.27 22.24
C PRO A 365 -52.97 23.25 22.59
N ARG A 366 -52.81 22.25 21.70
CA ARG A 366 -51.59 21.43 21.64
C ARG A 366 -50.40 22.32 21.26
N GLU A 367 -49.65 22.81 22.24
CA GLU A 367 -48.25 23.15 21.98
C GLU A 367 -47.50 21.85 21.70
N HIS A 368 -46.92 21.79 20.50
CA HIS A 368 -45.93 20.77 20.20
C HIS A 368 -44.64 21.22 20.88
N GLY A 369 -43.99 20.33 21.63
CA GLY A 369 -42.60 20.55 22.02
C GLY A 369 -41.75 20.53 20.74
N GLN A 370 -41.54 21.68 20.13
CA GLN A 370 -40.70 21.80 18.95
C GLN A 370 -39.27 21.42 19.31
N ILE A 371 -38.71 20.53 18.49
CA ILE A 371 -37.27 20.39 18.34
C ILE A 371 -36.74 21.76 17.93
N ILE A 372 -35.76 22.27 18.68
CA ILE A 372 -35.06 23.49 18.31
C ILE A 372 -34.04 23.10 17.24
N ASP A 373 -34.46 23.21 15.99
CA ASP A 373 -33.55 23.44 14.88
C ASP A 373 -33.04 24.88 14.94
N VAL A 374 -31.80 25.12 14.49
CA VAL A 374 -31.25 26.47 14.33
C VAL A 374 -30.74 26.64 12.90
N GLU A 375 -31.65 27.07 12.03
CA GLU A 375 -31.35 27.68 10.75
C GLU A 375 -31.47 29.21 10.86
N GLU A 376 -30.60 29.95 10.17
CA GLU A 376 -30.86 31.35 9.77
C GLU A 376 -30.96 31.41 8.23
N VAL A 377 -32.20 31.33 7.71
CA VAL A 377 -32.94 32.41 7.00
C VAL A 377 -32.10 33.37 6.14
N ASP A 378 -32.48 33.84 4.94
CA ASP A 378 -33.40 33.54 3.82
C ASP A 378 -32.81 34.42 2.66
N GLU A 379 -33.09 34.33 1.35
CA GLU A 379 -34.29 34.61 0.53
C GLU A 379 -33.81 34.32 -0.92
N THR A 380 -34.56 33.77 -1.88
CA THR A 380 -35.91 34.13 -2.31
C THR A 380 -36.65 32.90 -2.85
N GLY A 381 -37.93 32.76 -2.51
CA GLY A 381 -38.73 31.63 -2.98
C GLY A 381 -39.25 31.80 -4.41
N ILE A 382 -38.99 30.81 -5.26
CA ILE A 382 -39.93 30.42 -6.33
C ILE A 382 -40.17 28.90 -6.21
N VAL A 383 -41.41 28.53 -5.88
CA VAL A 383 -41.85 27.14 -5.91
C VAL A 383 -42.13 26.72 -7.35
N PHE A 384 -41.35 25.76 -7.86
CA PHE A 384 -41.81 24.85 -8.91
C PHE A 384 -41.50 23.41 -8.52
N ARG A 385 -42.56 22.69 -8.11
CA ARG A 385 -42.57 21.23 -7.99
C ARG A 385 -42.93 20.60 -9.33
N TYR A 386 -42.00 19.86 -9.92
CA TYR A 386 -42.22 18.60 -10.65
C TYR A 386 -40.94 17.77 -10.40
N SER A 387 -40.95 16.48 -10.05
CA SER A 387 -41.92 15.44 -10.37
C SER A 387 -42.22 14.53 -9.16
N THR A 388 -43.49 14.17 -8.99
CA THR A 388 -43.84 12.85 -8.46
C THR A 388 -43.84 11.91 -9.66
N ASP A 389 -42.93 10.93 -9.72
CA ASP A 389 -43.06 9.71 -10.57
C ASP A 389 -41.89 8.72 -10.42
N VAL A 390 -41.38 8.51 -9.19
CA VAL A 390 -40.75 7.23 -8.82
C VAL A 390 -41.26 6.83 -7.44
N GLN A 391 -42.42 6.19 -7.39
CA GLN A 391 -42.76 5.35 -6.23
C GLN A 391 -41.63 4.32 -6.10
N GLN A 392 -40.94 4.34 -4.96
CA GLN A 392 -39.86 3.39 -4.69
C GLN A 392 -40.49 2.00 -4.47
N THR A 393 -40.56 1.22 -5.53
CA THR A 393 -41.03 -0.16 -5.49
C THR A 393 -39.88 -1.15 -5.49
N CYS A 394 -40.16 -2.36 -5.01
CA CYS A 394 -39.26 -3.51 -5.03
C CYS A 394 -38.72 -3.82 -6.43
N ALA A 395 -39.49 -3.55 -7.49
CA ALA A 395 -39.04 -3.75 -8.86
C ALA A 395 -37.81 -2.91 -9.22
N ASN A 396 -37.74 -1.67 -8.73
CA ASN A 396 -36.65 -0.73 -9.04
C ASN A 396 -35.52 -0.79 -8.00
N ASN A 397 -35.84 -1.06 -6.73
CA ASN A 397 -34.90 -0.95 -5.60
C ASN A 397 -34.55 -2.29 -4.93
N ARG A 398 -34.78 -3.44 -5.59
CA ARG A 398 -34.47 -4.79 -5.03
C ARG A 398 -33.04 -4.93 -4.51
N HIS A 399 -32.09 -4.22 -5.12
CA HIS A 399 -30.67 -4.18 -4.79
C HIS A 399 -30.36 -3.55 -3.42
N GLN A 400 -31.30 -2.80 -2.82
CA GLN A 400 -31.16 -2.22 -1.48
C GLN A 400 -31.58 -3.18 -0.34
N CYS A 401 -32.23 -4.29 -0.67
CA CYS A 401 -32.53 -5.37 0.27
C CYS A 401 -31.47 -6.48 0.15
N SER A 402 -31.15 -7.16 1.26
CA SER A 402 -30.24 -8.30 1.24
C SER A 402 -30.68 -9.38 0.22
N VAL A 403 -29.73 -10.16 -0.28
CA VAL A 403 -30.00 -11.36 -1.08
C VAL A 403 -30.84 -12.38 -0.31
N HIS A 404 -30.73 -12.41 1.03
CA HIS A 404 -31.52 -13.25 1.93
C HIS A 404 -32.74 -12.52 2.52
N ALA A 405 -33.25 -11.49 1.85
CA ALA A 405 -34.47 -10.78 2.23
C ALA A 405 -35.58 -10.85 1.17
N VAL A 406 -36.83 -10.87 1.63
CA VAL A 406 -38.03 -10.64 0.82
C VAL A 406 -38.32 -9.13 0.84
N CYS A 407 -38.42 -8.54 -0.36
CA CYS A 407 -38.89 -7.19 -0.54
C CYS A 407 -40.42 -7.19 -0.69
N LYS A 408 -41.10 -6.26 -0.02
CA LYS A 408 -42.56 -6.09 -0.07
C LYS A 408 -42.91 -4.62 -0.33
N ASP A 409 -43.79 -4.41 -1.30
CA ASP A 409 -44.28 -3.10 -1.70
C ASP A 409 -45.42 -2.60 -0.78
N TYR A 410 -45.40 -1.30 -0.50
CA TYR A 410 -46.39 -0.56 0.28
C TYR A 410 -46.82 0.70 -0.50
N PRO A 411 -47.95 1.35 -0.17
CA PRO A 411 -48.48 2.47 -0.96
C PRO A 411 -47.52 3.66 -1.11
N ASN A 412 -46.59 3.84 -0.17
CA ASN A 412 -45.69 4.98 -0.10
C ASN A 412 -44.18 4.61 -0.21
N GLY A 413 -43.85 3.34 -0.44
CA GLY A 413 -42.46 2.85 -0.50
C GLY A 413 -42.35 1.32 -0.41
N PHE A 414 -41.17 0.79 -0.10
CA PHE A 414 -40.94 -0.65 0.05
C PHE A 414 -40.24 -0.96 1.37
N CYS A 415 -40.48 -2.15 1.93
CA CYS A 415 -39.75 -2.68 3.07
C CYS A 415 -39.09 -4.03 2.74
N CYS A 416 -37.95 -4.29 3.37
CA CYS A 416 -37.24 -5.55 3.29
C CYS A 416 -37.50 -6.38 4.57
N SER A 417 -37.54 -7.71 4.48
CA SER A 417 -37.67 -8.61 5.63
C SER A 417 -36.80 -9.85 5.42
N CYS A 418 -36.01 -10.29 6.40
CA CYS A 418 -35.15 -11.47 6.23
C CYS A 418 -35.98 -12.76 6.06
N VAL A 419 -35.49 -13.70 5.24
CA VAL A 419 -36.10 -15.03 5.11
C VAL A 419 -35.90 -15.86 6.37
N ALA A 420 -36.72 -16.90 6.57
CA ALA A 420 -36.58 -17.82 7.70
C ALA A 420 -35.16 -18.43 7.76
N GLY A 421 -34.56 -18.45 8.95
CA GLY A 421 -33.16 -18.84 9.20
C GLY A 421 -32.15 -17.68 9.15
N TYR A 422 -32.58 -16.46 8.81
CA TYR A 422 -31.76 -15.25 8.82
C TYR A 422 -32.37 -14.16 9.72
N LYS A 423 -31.53 -13.41 10.43
CA LYS A 423 -31.92 -12.29 11.30
C LYS A 423 -31.35 -10.96 10.82
N GLY A 424 -32.02 -9.86 11.16
CA GLY A 424 -31.66 -8.50 10.75
C GLY A 424 -32.88 -7.66 10.33
N ASN A 425 -32.64 -6.45 9.85
CA ASN A 425 -33.68 -5.49 9.43
C ASN A 425 -34.16 -5.68 7.97
N GLY A 426 -33.74 -6.74 7.28
CA GLY A 426 -34.07 -7.00 5.88
C GLY A 426 -33.17 -6.29 4.86
N ARG A 427 -32.59 -5.12 5.20
CA ARG A 427 -31.51 -4.52 4.40
C ARG A 427 -30.21 -5.29 4.62
N GLN A 428 -29.90 -5.59 5.88
CA GLN A 428 -28.83 -6.51 6.27
C GLN A 428 -29.45 -7.74 6.93
N CYS A 429 -29.01 -8.94 6.53
CA CYS A 429 -29.50 -10.23 7.02
C CYS A 429 -28.33 -11.19 7.21
N VAL A 430 -28.28 -11.84 8.38
CA VAL A 430 -27.20 -12.74 8.82
C VAL A 430 -27.78 -14.10 9.22
N ALA A 431 -27.10 -15.19 8.89
CA ALA A 431 -27.55 -16.55 9.18
C ALA A 431 -27.58 -16.84 10.70
N GLU A 432 -28.65 -17.46 11.18
CA GLU A 432 -28.84 -17.75 12.60
C GLU A 432 -27.80 -18.76 13.14
N GLY A 433 -27.07 -18.34 14.18
CA GLY A 433 -25.99 -19.10 14.79
C GLY A 433 -24.58 -18.81 14.25
N SER A 434 -24.45 -18.15 13.10
CA SER A 434 -23.13 -17.78 12.56
C SER A 434 -22.41 -16.76 13.48
N PRO A 435 -21.15 -17.00 13.88
CA PRO A 435 -20.43 -16.11 14.79
C PRO A 435 -20.05 -14.81 14.08
N GLN A 436 -20.30 -13.68 14.74
CA GLN A 436 -20.11 -12.34 14.16
C GLN A 436 -18.84 -11.67 14.66
N ARG A 437 -18.20 -10.91 13.77
CA ARG A 437 -16.99 -10.14 14.04
C ARG A 437 -17.29 -8.66 13.88
N VAL A 438 -16.90 -7.86 14.87
CA VAL A 438 -16.99 -6.40 14.84
C VAL A 438 -15.58 -5.83 14.90
N ASN A 439 -15.25 -4.94 13.97
CA ASN A 439 -13.98 -4.23 13.91
C ASN A 439 -14.23 -2.73 14.05
N GLY A 440 -13.34 -2.03 14.74
CA GLY A 440 -13.53 -0.61 14.95
C GLY A 440 -12.33 0.15 15.47
N LYS A 441 -12.45 1.48 15.44
CA LYS A 441 -11.49 2.40 16.02
C LYS A 441 -12.07 3.09 17.25
N VAL A 442 -11.22 3.28 18.25
CA VAL A 442 -11.49 4.07 19.46
C VAL A 442 -10.55 5.26 19.46
N LYS A 443 -11.12 6.44 19.73
CA LYS A 443 -10.36 7.63 20.11
C LYS A 443 -10.96 8.21 21.39
N GLY A 444 -10.15 8.90 22.18
CA GLY A 444 -10.67 9.56 23.37
C GLY A 444 -9.76 10.60 24.00
N ARG A 445 -10.40 11.50 24.74
CA ARG A 445 -9.79 12.54 25.57
C ARG A 445 -10.37 12.41 26.98
N ILE A 446 -9.62 11.76 27.87
CA ILE A 446 -10.13 11.31 29.18
C ILE A 446 -9.27 11.86 30.32
N PHE A 447 -9.91 12.55 31.27
CA PHE A 447 -9.29 12.98 32.52
C PHE A 447 -9.44 11.87 33.58
N VAL A 448 -8.35 11.49 34.23
CA VAL A 448 -8.36 10.44 35.28
C VAL A 448 -8.20 11.06 36.66
N GLY A 449 -9.12 10.76 37.58
CA GLY A 449 -9.08 11.27 38.95
C GLY A 449 -9.03 12.80 38.99
N ASN A 450 -8.16 13.36 39.82
CA ASN A 450 -7.95 14.82 39.90
C ASN A 450 -6.80 15.33 39.02
N ASN A 451 -6.33 14.54 38.05
CA ASN A 451 -5.27 14.96 37.14
C ASN A 451 -5.79 16.05 36.17
N PRO A 452 -5.18 17.25 36.12
CA PRO A 452 -5.59 18.31 35.20
C PRO A 452 -5.20 18.04 33.74
N VAL A 453 -4.33 17.06 33.47
CA VAL A 453 -3.91 16.68 32.12
C VAL A 453 -4.78 15.52 31.62
N PRO A 454 -5.48 15.66 30.47
CA PRO A 454 -6.20 14.54 29.87
C PRO A 454 -5.23 13.55 29.23
N ILE A 455 -5.58 12.27 29.28
CA ILE A 455 -4.95 11.23 28.46
C ILE A 455 -5.69 11.24 27.11
N GLU A 456 -4.96 11.57 26.05
CA GLU A 456 -5.45 11.56 24.68
C GLU A 456 -4.88 10.37 23.93
N PHE A 457 -5.73 9.66 23.20
CA PHE A 457 -5.34 8.55 22.34
C PHE A 457 -6.21 8.53 21.08
N GLU A 458 -5.54 8.36 19.94
CA GLU A 458 -6.17 8.27 18.63
C GLU A 458 -5.73 6.97 17.95
N ASN A 459 -6.58 6.44 17.06
CA ASN A 459 -6.33 5.22 16.27
C ASN A 459 -6.18 3.89 17.04
N THR A 460 -6.65 3.81 18.30
CA THR A 460 -6.71 2.55 19.06
C THR A 460 -7.68 1.55 18.43
N ASP A 461 -7.28 0.29 18.34
CA ASP A 461 -8.11 -0.79 17.77
C ASP A 461 -9.08 -1.40 18.79
N LEU A 462 -10.33 -1.58 18.36
CA LEU A 462 -11.36 -2.37 19.03
C LEU A 462 -11.76 -3.54 18.13
N HIS A 463 -11.64 -4.76 18.66
CA HIS A 463 -12.13 -5.98 18.03
C HIS A 463 -13.15 -6.64 18.95
N SER A 464 -14.23 -7.15 18.38
CA SER A 464 -15.21 -7.94 19.12
C SER A 464 -15.62 -9.19 18.36
N TYR A 465 -15.79 -10.28 19.10
CA TYR A 465 -16.26 -11.56 18.62
C TYR A 465 -17.54 -11.93 19.36
N VAL A 466 -18.56 -12.34 18.63
CA VAL A 466 -19.90 -12.55 19.18
C VAL A 466 -20.47 -13.91 18.77
N VAL A 467 -20.95 -14.67 19.76
CA VAL A 467 -21.57 -15.97 19.54
C VAL A 467 -23.08 -15.84 19.72
N MET A 468 -23.77 -15.73 18.58
CA MET A 468 -25.22 -15.47 18.47
C MET A 468 -26.07 -16.41 19.32
N ASN A 469 -25.78 -17.71 19.28
CA ASN A 469 -26.56 -18.75 19.97
C ASN A 469 -26.54 -18.63 21.51
N HIS A 470 -25.57 -17.91 22.08
CA HIS A 470 -25.43 -17.72 23.53
C HIS A 470 -25.53 -16.26 23.98
N GLY A 471 -25.73 -15.30 23.06
CA GLY A 471 -25.72 -13.86 23.35
C GLY A 471 -24.41 -13.36 23.97
N ARG A 472 -23.30 -14.09 23.74
CA ARG A 472 -21.98 -13.80 24.34
C ARG A 472 -21.18 -12.89 23.43
N ALA A 473 -20.85 -11.71 23.93
CA ALA A 473 -19.98 -10.76 23.26
C ALA A 473 -18.65 -10.63 24.02
N TYR A 474 -17.54 -10.79 23.29
CA TYR A 474 -16.18 -10.56 23.78
C TYR A 474 -15.64 -9.33 23.06
N THR A 475 -15.19 -8.31 23.78
CA THR A 475 -14.60 -7.07 23.22
C THR A 475 -13.19 -6.91 23.76
N ALA A 476 -12.22 -6.68 22.88
CA ALA A 476 -10.86 -6.33 23.22
C ALA A 476 -10.53 -4.93 22.65
N ILE A 477 -9.90 -4.09 23.47
CA ILE A 477 -9.41 -2.77 23.10
C ILE A 477 -7.91 -2.77 23.37
N SER A 478 -7.11 -2.58 22.32
CA SER A 478 -5.65 -2.61 22.35
C SER A 478 -5.05 -1.28 22.80
N THR A 479 -3.73 -1.22 22.99
CA THR A 479 -2.96 0.04 23.12
C THR A 479 -3.45 1.04 24.18
N ILE A 480 -4.12 0.57 25.25
CA ILE A 480 -4.57 1.42 26.35
C ILE A 480 -3.46 1.55 27.41
N PRO A 481 -2.99 2.77 27.75
CA PRO A 481 -1.93 2.96 28.73
C PRO A 481 -2.37 2.58 30.15
N GLU A 482 -1.43 2.14 30.99
CA GLU A 482 -1.71 1.62 32.34
C GLU A 482 -2.43 2.64 33.24
N THR A 483 -2.12 3.93 33.08
CA THR A 483 -2.76 5.07 33.77
C THR A 483 -4.26 5.24 33.47
N LEU A 484 -4.74 4.64 32.37
CA LEU A 484 -6.13 4.68 31.95
C LEU A 484 -6.80 3.29 32.02
N GLY A 485 -6.04 2.21 31.79
CA GLY A 485 -6.55 0.85 31.66
C GLY A 485 -7.38 0.36 32.86
N PHE A 486 -6.90 0.59 34.09
CA PHE A 486 -7.64 0.23 35.30
C PHE A 486 -8.91 1.07 35.47
N SER A 487 -8.85 2.38 35.22
CA SER A 487 -9.98 3.31 35.31
C SER A 487 -11.07 3.09 34.26
N LEU A 488 -10.76 2.41 33.15
CA LEU A 488 -11.76 2.00 32.15
C LEU A 488 -12.48 0.69 32.51
N LEU A 489 -11.99 -0.14 33.43
CA LEU A 489 -12.62 -1.43 33.77
C LEU A 489 -14.14 -1.35 34.12
N PRO A 490 -14.65 -0.32 34.82
CA PRO A 490 -16.10 -0.17 35.07
C PRO A 490 -16.94 0.08 33.81
N LEU A 491 -16.32 0.45 32.69
CA LEU A 491 -16.98 0.89 31.45
C LEU A 491 -17.19 -0.26 30.45
N ALA A 492 -17.56 -1.44 30.96
CA ALA A 492 -18.00 -2.58 30.15
C ALA A 492 -19.15 -2.22 29.17
N SER A 493 -19.88 -1.13 29.44
CA SER A 493 -20.89 -0.56 28.55
C SER A 493 -20.37 -0.13 27.17
N ILE A 494 -19.06 0.05 26.97
CA ILE A 494 -18.42 0.24 25.65
C ILE A 494 -18.67 -0.98 24.76
N GLY A 495 -18.50 -2.20 25.30
CA GLY A 495 -18.90 -3.44 24.63
C GLY A 495 -20.39 -3.76 24.77
N GLY A 496 -21.07 -3.19 25.78
CA GLY A 496 -22.48 -3.45 26.11
C GLY A 496 -23.46 -3.27 24.95
N ILE A 497 -23.20 -2.34 24.04
CA ILE A 497 -24.05 -2.15 22.84
C ILE A 497 -23.95 -3.32 21.86
N ILE A 498 -22.78 -3.96 21.76
CA ILE A 498 -22.57 -5.15 20.93
C ILE A 498 -23.30 -6.35 21.56
N GLY A 499 -23.30 -6.41 22.90
CA GLY A 499 -24.13 -7.35 23.67
C GLY A 499 -25.63 -7.18 23.44
N TRP A 500 -26.14 -5.95 23.43
CA TRP A 500 -27.54 -5.64 23.11
C TRP A 500 -27.90 -5.95 21.65
N MET A 501 -27.01 -5.63 20.72
CA MET A 501 -27.19 -5.88 19.29
C MET A 501 -27.44 -7.37 19.02
N PHE A 502 -26.78 -8.25 19.77
CA PHE A 502 -26.80 -9.69 19.56
C PHE A 502 -27.30 -10.49 20.77
N ALA A 503 -28.13 -9.88 21.60
CA ALA A 503 -28.76 -10.56 22.74
C ALA A 503 -29.63 -11.75 22.27
N VAL A 504 -29.71 -12.81 23.07
CA VAL A 504 -30.62 -13.94 22.82
C VAL A 504 -32.06 -13.46 22.91
N GLU A 505 -32.81 -13.60 21.82
CA GLU A 505 -34.20 -13.17 21.71
C GLU A 505 -35.16 -14.17 22.37
N GLN A 506 -36.00 -13.69 23.28
CA GLN A 506 -37.15 -14.45 23.77
C GLN A 506 -38.36 -14.29 22.82
N GLN A 507 -39.34 -15.19 22.91
CA GLN A 507 -40.49 -15.19 21.99
C GLN A 507 -41.26 -13.85 22.03
N GLY A 508 -41.34 -13.18 20.88
CA GLY A 508 -42.01 -11.88 20.74
C GLY A 508 -41.11 -10.64 20.96
N TYR A 509 -39.84 -10.83 21.34
CA TYR A 509 -38.88 -9.76 21.61
C TYR A 509 -37.77 -9.74 20.53
N LYS A 510 -37.23 -8.56 20.22
CA LYS A 510 -36.20 -8.38 19.16
C LYS A 510 -34.95 -7.73 19.71
N ASN A 511 -33.79 -8.29 19.38
CA ASN A 511 -32.48 -7.71 19.73
C ASN A 511 -32.12 -6.52 18.82
N GLY A 512 -31.04 -5.82 19.14
CA GLY A 512 -30.65 -4.61 18.42
C GLY A 512 -30.33 -4.83 16.94
N PHE A 513 -29.81 -6.00 16.54
CA PHE A 513 -29.52 -6.32 15.15
C PHE A 513 -30.80 -6.58 14.34
N SER A 514 -31.78 -7.28 14.92
CA SER A 514 -33.10 -7.49 14.34
C SER A 514 -33.94 -6.22 14.18
N ILE A 515 -33.54 -5.13 14.85
CA ILE A 515 -34.15 -3.79 14.74
C ILE A 515 -33.36 -2.92 13.74
N THR A 516 -32.05 -2.77 13.95
CA THR A 516 -31.21 -1.77 13.26
C THR A 516 -30.49 -2.30 12.02
N GLY A 517 -30.35 -3.62 11.87
CA GLY A 517 -29.49 -4.24 10.84
C GLY A 517 -28.00 -3.91 10.98
N GLY A 518 -27.55 -3.39 12.12
CA GLY A 518 -26.15 -3.01 12.34
C GLY A 518 -25.77 -1.61 11.85
N GLU A 519 -26.73 -0.79 11.41
CA GLU A 519 -26.50 0.63 11.10
C GLU A 519 -27.29 1.52 12.07
N PHE A 520 -26.59 2.21 12.97
CA PHE A 520 -27.18 3.11 13.95
C PHE A 520 -26.13 4.01 14.61
N THR A 521 -26.59 5.04 15.31
CA THR A 521 -25.76 5.87 16.18
C THR A 521 -26.21 5.72 17.63
N ARG A 522 -25.26 5.69 18.56
CA ARG A 522 -25.48 5.64 20.01
C ARG A 522 -24.75 6.81 20.65
N GLN A 523 -25.46 7.55 21.50
CA GLN A 523 -24.87 8.49 22.44
C GLN A 523 -25.22 8.06 23.85
N ALA A 524 -24.22 7.93 24.71
CA ALA A 524 -24.39 7.55 26.10
C ALA A 524 -23.61 8.46 27.04
N GLU A 525 -24.14 8.63 28.25
CA GLU A 525 -23.59 9.44 29.32
C GLU A 525 -23.45 8.60 30.58
N VAL A 526 -22.27 8.63 31.19
CA VAL A 526 -21.93 7.96 32.44
C VAL A 526 -21.63 9.02 33.49
N THR A 527 -22.31 8.97 34.63
CA THR A 527 -22.07 9.90 35.74
C THR A 527 -21.66 9.11 36.99
N PHE A 528 -20.42 9.27 37.43
CA PHE A 528 -19.90 8.65 38.64
C PHE A 528 -20.34 9.45 39.87
N LEU A 529 -21.22 8.88 40.68
CA LEU A 529 -21.96 9.64 41.71
C LEU A 529 -21.07 10.09 42.88
N SER A 530 -19.94 9.43 43.12
CA SER A 530 -18.99 9.80 44.20
C SER A 530 -18.34 11.17 44.00
N ASN A 531 -18.00 11.52 42.75
CA ASN A 531 -17.26 12.75 42.41
C ASN A 531 -18.04 13.68 41.46
N ASN A 532 -19.25 13.29 41.03
CA ASN A 532 -20.04 13.95 39.97
C ASN A 532 -19.27 14.10 38.64
N GLU A 533 -18.41 13.13 38.33
CA GLU A 533 -17.62 13.07 37.10
C GLU A 533 -18.46 12.50 35.96
N LYS A 534 -18.38 13.11 34.78
CA LYS A 534 -19.17 12.72 33.61
C LYS A 534 -18.26 12.26 32.46
N LEU A 535 -18.60 11.13 31.85
CA LEU A 535 -18.02 10.63 30.60
C LEU A 535 -19.12 10.52 29.54
N THR A 536 -18.83 10.99 28.32
CA THR A 536 -19.68 10.86 27.15
C THR A 536 -19.07 9.81 26.20
N ILE A 537 -19.92 8.92 25.69
CA ILE A 537 -19.55 7.85 24.75
C ILE A 537 -20.40 8.02 23.50
N LYS A 538 -19.78 8.27 22.35
CA LYS A 538 -20.45 8.29 21.05
C LYS A 538 -19.97 7.10 20.23
N GLN A 539 -20.90 6.34 19.66
CA GLN A 539 -20.60 5.18 18.82
C GLN A 539 -21.43 5.23 17.54
N LYS A 540 -20.77 5.15 16.38
CA LYS A 540 -21.42 5.05 15.07
C LYS A 540 -21.13 3.67 14.49
N PHE A 541 -22.19 2.92 14.20
CA PHE A 541 -22.13 1.66 13.47
C PHE A 541 -22.52 1.90 12.01
N SER A 542 -21.78 1.30 11.09
CA SER A 542 -21.97 1.50 9.64
C SER A 542 -22.26 0.20 8.89
N GLY A 543 -22.89 -0.76 9.59
CA GLY A 543 -23.29 -2.03 9.01
C GLY A 543 -22.12 -2.97 8.69
N ILE A 544 -22.46 -4.02 7.95
CA ILE A 544 -21.56 -5.07 7.46
C ILE A 544 -20.79 -4.56 6.23
N ASP A 545 -19.46 -4.70 6.26
CA ASP A 545 -18.57 -4.36 5.16
C ASP A 545 -18.54 -5.43 4.05
N GLU A 546 -17.83 -5.14 2.95
CA GLU A 546 -17.65 -6.07 1.82
C GLU A 546 -16.99 -7.41 2.19
N HIS A 547 -16.39 -7.51 3.38
CA HIS A 547 -15.72 -8.70 3.91
C HIS A 547 -16.56 -9.46 4.95
N GLY A 548 -17.78 -9.01 5.23
CA GLY A 548 -18.67 -9.64 6.21
C GLY A 548 -18.44 -9.24 7.68
N HIS A 549 -17.70 -8.15 7.95
CA HIS A 549 -17.48 -7.65 9.30
C HIS A 549 -18.37 -6.45 9.62
N LEU A 550 -18.88 -6.35 10.85
CA LEU A 550 -19.54 -5.14 11.33
C LEU A 550 -18.53 -4.06 11.68
N THR A 551 -18.81 -2.82 11.30
CA THR A 551 -17.91 -1.68 11.52
C THR A 551 -18.44 -0.75 12.62
N ILE A 552 -17.55 -0.32 13.54
CA ILE A 552 -17.86 0.61 14.64
C ILE A 552 -16.78 1.69 14.81
N ASN A 553 -17.19 2.95 14.93
CA ASN A 553 -16.32 4.05 15.36
C ASN A 553 -16.76 4.53 16.76
N THR A 554 -15.84 4.55 17.72
CA THR A 554 -16.08 4.93 19.13
C THR A 554 -15.28 6.18 19.51
N GLU A 555 -15.96 7.16 20.12
CA GLU A 555 -15.38 8.39 20.65
C GLU A 555 -15.73 8.53 22.14
N LEU A 556 -14.71 8.80 22.97
CA LEU A 556 -14.81 8.88 24.43
C LEU A 556 -14.33 10.25 24.93
N GLU A 557 -15.18 11.01 25.63
CA GLU A 557 -14.87 12.38 26.07
C GLU A 557 -15.38 12.64 27.48
N GLY A 558 -14.50 13.00 28.42
CA GLY A 558 -14.89 13.39 29.78
C GLY A 558 -13.94 12.91 30.89
N LYS A 559 -14.48 12.66 32.08
CA LYS A 559 -13.71 12.38 33.31
C LYS A 559 -14.12 11.04 33.92
N VAL A 560 -13.14 10.28 34.38
CA VAL A 560 -13.31 8.97 35.03
C VAL A 560 -12.57 8.92 36.38
N PRO A 561 -13.07 8.15 37.35
CA PRO A 561 -12.41 8.02 38.65
C PRO A 561 -11.07 7.28 38.50
N GLU A 562 -10.12 7.60 39.37
CA GLU A 562 -8.83 6.92 39.45
C GLU A 562 -8.99 5.60 40.22
N ILE A 563 -8.57 4.50 39.61
CA ILE A 563 -8.54 3.16 40.23
C ILE A 563 -7.08 2.75 40.45
N PRO A 564 -6.66 2.37 41.68
CA PRO A 564 -5.26 2.04 41.97
C PRO A 564 -4.72 0.88 41.13
N PHE A 565 -3.46 0.99 40.71
CA PHE A 565 -2.78 -0.04 39.91
C PHE A 565 -2.83 -1.42 40.56
N GLY A 566 -3.19 -2.45 39.78
CA GLY A 566 -3.30 -3.83 40.25
C GLY A 566 -4.62 -4.17 40.96
N SER A 567 -5.58 -3.23 41.04
CA SER A 567 -6.92 -3.52 41.57
C SER A 567 -7.78 -4.30 40.57
N SER A 568 -8.64 -5.18 41.06
CA SER A 568 -9.65 -5.89 40.25
C SER A 568 -11.03 -5.26 40.42
N VAL A 569 -11.75 -5.09 39.32
CA VAL A 569 -13.13 -4.57 39.30
C VAL A 569 -14.12 -5.71 39.05
N HIS A 570 -15.16 -5.79 39.86
CA HIS A 570 -16.30 -6.69 39.68
C HIS A 570 -17.57 -5.90 39.39
N ILE A 571 -18.41 -6.41 38.49
CA ILE A 571 -19.70 -5.82 38.11
C ILE A 571 -20.74 -6.93 38.25
N GLU A 572 -21.73 -6.73 39.11
CA GLU A 572 -22.81 -7.68 39.34
C GLU A 572 -23.74 -7.78 38.10
N PRO A 573 -24.41 -8.93 37.88
CA PRO A 573 -25.43 -9.07 36.86
C PRO A 573 -26.54 -8.01 37.00
N TYR A 574 -26.97 -7.44 35.89
CA TYR A 574 -27.94 -6.33 35.90
C TYR A 574 -28.98 -6.45 34.79
N THR A 575 -30.09 -5.75 34.96
CA THR A 575 -31.17 -5.63 33.98
C THR A 575 -31.36 -4.17 33.55
N GLU A 576 -31.59 -3.93 32.26
CA GLU A 576 -31.75 -2.60 31.68
C GLU A 576 -33.02 -2.53 30.84
N LEU A 577 -33.85 -1.52 31.07
CA LEU A 577 -35.12 -1.32 30.35
C LEU A 577 -34.89 -0.43 29.12
N TYR A 578 -35.22 -0.94 27.95
CA TYR A 578 -35.11 -0.25 26.67
C TYR A 578 -36.49 0.26 26.25
N HIS A 579 -36.67 1.58 26.24
CA HIS A 579 -37.88 2.25 25.78
C HIS A 579 -37.74 2.60 24.30
N SER A 580 -38.45 1.86 23.45
CA SER A 580 -38.53 2.11 22.01
C SER A 580 -39.54 3.21 21.68
N SER A 581 -39.12 4.15 20.85
CA SER A 581 -39.95 5.06 20.07
C SER A 581 -39.53 4.98 18.60
N SER A 582 -40.34 5.50 17.68
CA SER A 582 -40.05 5.46 16.23
C SER A 582 -38.64 5.99 15.95
N SER A 583 -37.78 5.17 15.36
CA SER A 583 -36.36 5.48 15.05
C SER A 583 -35.44 5.83 16.23
N VAL A 584 -35.91 5.81 17.49
CA VAL A 584 -35.09 6.15 18.66
C VAL A 584 -35.41 5.24 19.85
N ILE A 585 -34.39 4.60 20.42
CA ILE A 585 -34.49 3.83 21.66
C ILE A 585 -33.70 4.53 22.77
N THR A 586 -34.32 4.68 23.94
CA THR A 586 -33.70 5.29 25.13
C THR A 586 -33.62 4.31 26.28
N SER A 587 -32.59 4.45 27.12
CA SER A 587 -32.49 3.73 28.38
C SER A 587 -31.78 4.54 29.46
N SER A 588 -32.12 4.27 30.71
CA SER A 588 -31.53 4.88 31.90
C SER A 588 -31.48 3.85 33.02
N SER A 589 -30.33 3.71 33.66
CA SER A 589 -30.06 2.72 34.71
C SER A 589 -29.12 3.30 35.76
N THR A 590 -29.17 2.80 37.00
CA THR A 590 -28.16 3.08 38.03
C THR A 590 -27.54 1.75 38.40
N ARG A 591 -26.21 1.70 38.43
CA ARG A 591 -25.42 0.47 38.60
C ARG A 591 -24.34 0.70 39.63
N GLU A 592 -23.79 -0.39 40.13
CA GLU A 592 -22.70 -0.37 41.10
C GLU A 592 -21.57 -1.27 40.61
N TYR A 593 -20.32 -0.87 40.83
CA TYR A 593 -19.16 -1.72 40.62
C TYR A 593 -18.34 -1.78 41.91
N THR A 594 -17.71 -2.93 42.14
CA THR A 594 -16.93 -3.21 43.34
C THR A 594 -15.47 -3.30 42.97
N VAL A 595 -14.64 -2.44 43.57
CA VAL A 595 -13.19 -2.42 43.41
C VAL A 595 -12.57 -3.18 44.58
N THR A 596 -11.68 -4.12 44.29
CA THR A 596 -10.84 -4.78 45.29
C THR A 596 -9.38 -4.40 45.02
N GLU A 597 -8.77 -3.72 45.99
CA GLU A 597 -7.37 -3.30 45.89
C GLU A 597 -6.39 -4.47 46.16
N PRO A 598 -5.15 -4.40 45.65
CA PRO A 598 -4.13 -5.39 45.95
C PRO A 598 -3.78 -5.46 47.45
N GLU A 599 -3.53 -6.68 47.92
CA GLU A 599 -3.39 -7.04 49.34
C GLU A 599 -2.28 -6.23 50.06
N ARG A 600 -2.65 -5.54 51.14
CA ARG A 600 -1.71 -4.90 52.08
C ARG A 600 -2.06 -5.35 53.50
N ASP A 601 -1.04 -5.74 54.26
CA ASP A 601 -1.18 -6.23 55.66
C ASP A 601 -2.21 -7.36 55.87
N GLY A 602 -2.44 -8.20 54.86
CA GLY A 602 -3.33 -9.39 54.94
C GLY A 602 -4.82 -9.09 54.91
N VAL A 603 -5.22 -7.88 54.49
CA VAL A 603 -6.61 -7.49 54.23
C VAL A 603 -6.65 -6.75 52.89
N SER A 604 -7.41 -7.27 51.93
CA SER A 604 -7.69 -6.56 50.67
C SER A 604 -8.88 -5.63 50.89
N PRO A 605 -8.72 -4.29 50.91
CA PRO A 605 -9.86 -3.40 51.07
C PRO A 605 -10.71 -3.43 49.79
N THR A 606 -12.02 -3.52 50.01
CA THR A 606 -13.03 -3.61 48.95
C THR A 606 -14.04 -2.50 49.15
N TYR A 607 -14.34 -1.74 48.09
CA TYR A 607 -15.33 -0.67 48.11
C TYR A 607 -16.22 -0.68 46.87
N THR A 608 -17.47 -0.26 47.03
CA THR A 608 -18.48 -0.26 45.96
C THR A 608 -18.83 1.17 45.58
N VAL A 609 -18.85 1.46 44.27
CA VAL A 609 -19.09 2.78 43.70
C VAL A 609 -20.34 2.76 42.82
N PRO A 610 -21.37 3.57 43.13
CA PRO A 610 -22.54 3.71 42.28
C PRO A 610 -22.30 4.71 41.14
N TYR A 611 -22.82 4.39 39.96
CA TYR A 611 -22.78 5.24 38.77
C TYR A 611 -24.12 5.22 38.04
N GLN A 612 -24.52 6.38 37.54
CA GLN A 612 -25.70 6.54 36.71
C GLN A 612 -25.31 6.39 35.23
N TRP A 613 -26.17 5.73 34.47
CA TRP A 613 -26.00 5.45 33.06
C TRP A 613 -27.25 5.90 32.29
N ARG A 614 -27.05 6.65 31.20
CA ARG A 614 -28.12 7.07 30.27
C ARG A 614 -27.65 6.85 28.84
N GLN A 615 -28.52 6.36 27.96
CA GLN A 615 -28.20 6.19 26.54
C GLN A 615 -29.39 6.45 25.62
N THR A 616 -29.07 6.93 24.42
CA THR A 616 -29.97 7.14 23.29
C THR A 616 -29.35 6.44 22.07
N ILE A 617 -30.16 5.67 21.35
CA ILE A 617 -29.79 4.94 20.14
C ILE A 617 -30.73 5.41 19.03
N SER A 618 -30.19 5.96 17.94
CA SER A 618 -30.95 6.48 16.79
C SER A 618 -30.63 5.67 15.54
N PHE A 619 -31.67 5.23 14.81
CA PHE A 619 -31.58 4.31 13.68
C PHE A 619 -32.74 4.51 12.69
N ASP A 620 -32.54 4.11 11.44
CA ASP A 620 -33.58 4.21 10.41
C ASP A 620 -34.49 2.97 10.43
N GLU A 621 -35.80 3.19 10.49
CA GLU A 621 -36.84 2.15 10.53
C GLU A 621 -37.69 2.20 9.25
N CYS A 622 -38.30 1.08 8.83
CA CYS A 622 -39.18 1.10 7.66
C CYS A 622 -40.56 1.67 8.01
N ILE A 623 -40.75 2.95 7.74
CA ILE A 623 -41.94 3.75 8.10
C ILE A 623 -43.24 3.25 7.43
N TYR A 624 -43.16 2.38 6.41
CA TYR A 624 -44.30 2.00 5.58
C TYR A 624 -45.03 0.73 6.03
N ASP A 625 -44.52 -0.02 7.01
CA ASP A 625 -45.11 -1.31 7.42
C ASP A 625 -46.21 -1.21 8.49
N ASP A 626 -47.43 -0.85 8.06
CA ASP A 626 -48.64 -0.87 8.90
C ASP A 626 -49.01 -2.25 9.48
N SER A 627 -48.30 -3.34 9.14
CA SER A 627 -48.55 -4.68 9.70
C SER A 627 -47.77 -4.98 10.99
N HIS A 628 -46.84 -4.10 11.37
CA HIS A 628 -46.26 -4.13 12.71
C HIS A 628 -47.27 -3.65 13.74
N GLN A 629 -47.55 -4.48 14.76
CA GLN A 629 -47.98 -3.93 16.05
C GLN A 629 -46.93 -2.88 16.45
N PRO A 630 -47.34 -1.64 16.83
CA PRO A 630 -46.36 -0.62 17.22
C PRO A 630 -45.50 -1.20 18.34
N ILE A 631 -44.19 -0.96 18.31
CA ILE A 631 -43.24 -1.45 19.32
C ILE A 631 -43.54 -0.77 20.66
N SER A 632 -44.56 -1.28 21.33
CA SER A 632 -45.23 -0.76 22.53
C SER A 632 -45.08 -1.75 23.68
N ALA A 633 -43.92 -2.40 23.71
CA ALA A 633 -43.42 -3.15 24.85
C ALA A 633 -42.02 -2.62 25.17
N THR A 634 -41.88 -1.96 26.32
CA THR A 634 -40.56 -1.73 26.91
C THR A 634 -39.88 -3.08 27.08
N GLN A 635 -38.73 -3.28 26.43
CA GLN A 635 -38.01 -4.55 26.44
C GLN A 635 -36.98 -4.56 27.58
N GLN A 636 -36.78 -5.69 28.22
CA GLN A 636 -35.75 -5.84 29.27
C GLN A 636 -34.55 -6.59 28.71
N LEU A 637 -33.39 -5.93 28.68
CA LEU A 637 -32.10 -6.56 28.49
C LEU A 637 -31.65 -7.14 29.85
N SER A 638 -31.35 -8.43 29.89
CA SER A 638 -30.73 -9.10 31.04
C SER A 638 -29.28 -9.40 30.72
N VAL A 639 -28.37 -8.91 31.56
CA VAL A 639 -26.93 -9.16 31.44
C VAL A 639 -26.52 -10.07 32.58
N ASP A 640 -26.42 -11.37 32.26
CA ASP A 640 -26.40 -12.44 33.25
C ASP A 640 -25.00 -12.72 33.82
N SER A 641 -23.96 -12.24 33.14
CA SER A 641 -22.57 -12.26 33.60
C SER A 641 -21.76 -11.17 32.90
N VAL A 642 -20.88 -10.49 33.65
CA VAL A 642 -19.91 -9.51 33.12
C VAL A 642 -18.52 -9.86 33.66
N PHE A 643 -17.54 -9.93 32.77
CA PHE A 643 -16.13 -10.12 33.10
C PHE A 643 -15.31 -8.99 32.49
N VAL A 644 -14.44 -8.38 33.31
CA VAL A 644 -13.59 -7.26 32.91
C VAL A 644 -12.15 -7.57 33.33
N LEU A 645 -11.18 -7.35 32.44
CA LEU A 645 -9.77 -7.63 32.68
C LEU A 645 -8.90 -6.66 31.89
N TYR A 646 -7.89 -6.08 32.54
CA TYR A 646 -6.84 -5.31 31.89
C TYR A 646 -5.52 -6.08 32.00
N ASN A 647 -4.91 -6.43 30.87
CA ASN A 647 -3.58 -7.00 30.85
C ASN A 647 -2.55 -5.90 30.64
N ARG A 648 -1.75 -5.63 31.67
CA ARG A 648 -0.69 -4.61 31.64
C ARG A 648 0.41 -4.93 30.63
N ASP A 649 0.82 -6.19 30.53
CA ASP A 649 1.99 -6.58 29.72
C ASP A 649 1.66 -6.53 28.21
N GLU A 650 0.39 -6.70 27.84
CA GLU A 650 -0.12 -6.56 26.46
C GLU A 650 -0.74 -5.17 26.19
N GLN A 651 -1.00 -4.37 27.23
CA GLN A 651 -1.81 -3.13 27.18
C GLN A 651 -3.22 -3.33 26.57
N ILE A 652 -3.84 -4.48 26.82
CA ILE A 652 -5.16 -4.86 26.29
C ILE A 652 -6.21 -4.84 27.40
N LEU A 653 -7.31 -4.12 27.14
CA LEU A 653 -8.53 -4.13 27.94
C LEU A 653 -9.54 -5.12 27.34
N ARG A 654 -10.06 -6.06 28.14
CA ARG A 654 -10.98 -7.11 27.73
C ARG A 654 -12.30 -6.99 28.50
N TYR A 655 -13.40 -7.02 27.77
CA TYR A 655 -14.76 -7.17 28.29
C TYR A 655 -15.37 -8.47 27.73
N ALA A 656 -16.07 -9.22 28.57
CA ALA A 656 -16.89 -10.33 28.13
C ALA A 656 -18.24 -10.29 28.87
N MET A 657 -19.33 -10.58 28.16
CA MET A 657 -20.69 -10.46 28.68
C MET A 657 -21.66 -11.44 28.01
N SER A 658 -22.69 -11.86 28.73
CA SER A 658 -23.75 -12.75 28.23
C SER A 658 -25.11 -12.04 28.35
N ASN A 659 -25.84 -11.92 27.24
CA ASN A 659 -27.00 -11.03 27.13
C ASN A 659 -28.23 -11.77 26.59
N SER A 660 -29.40 -11.54 27.20
CA SER A 660 -30.70 -11.96 26.68
C SER A 660 -31.71 -10.81 26.70
N ILE A 661 -32.72 -10.81 25.82
CA ILE A 661 -33.74 -9.77 25.74
C ILE A 661 -35.16 -10.36 25.78
N GLY A 662 -36.01 -9.82 26.64
CA GLY A 662 -37.33 -10.41 26.92
C GLY A 662 -38.30 -9.47 27.65
N PRO A 663 -39.38 -10.03 28.25
CA PRO A 663 -40.38 -9.29 29.01
C PRO A 663 -39.80 -8.75 30.33
N ILE A 664 -40.53 -7.81 30.93
CA ILE A 664 -40.22 -7.27 32.27
C ILE A 664 -40.63 -8.31 33.33
N GLU A 665 -39.73 -9.23 33.64
CA GLU A 665 -39.98 -10.29 34.64
C GLU A 665 -39.86 -9.78 36.08
N SER A 666 -40.85 -10.11 36.90
CA SER A 666 -40.93 -9.75 38.32
C SER A 666 -40.60 -10.94 39.24
N GLY A 667 -39.34 -11.38 39.23
CA GLY A 667 -38.78 -12.28 40.26
C GLY A 667 -38.92 -13.79 40.02
N ASP A 668 -37.76 -14.43 39.81
CA ASP A 668 -37.41 -15.83 40.15
C ASP A 668 -38.37 -16.99 39.79
N ILE A 669 -38.23 -17.54 38.58
CA ILE A 669 -38.54 -18.94 38.24
C ILE A 669 -37.46 -19.45 37.27
N SER A 670 -37.09 -20.74 37.36
CA SER A 670 -36.01 -21.38 36.60
C SER A 670 -35.97 -21.02 35.10
N ARG A 671 -34.97 -20.21 34.71
CA ARG A 671 -34.71 -19.87 33.31
C ARG A 671 -34.28 -21.09 32.52
N ASN A 672 -34.83 -21.23 31.31
CA ASN A 672 -34.47 -22.27 30.35
C ASN A 672 -32.95 -22.24 30.04
N PRO A 673 -32.24 -23.39 30.03
CA PRO A 673 -30.81 -23.46 29.74
C PRO A 673 -30.37 -22.78 28.43
N CYS A 674 -31.24 -22.68 27.41
CA CYS A 674 -30.94 -21.92 26.19
C CYS A 674 -30.66 -20.43 26.48
N TYR A 675 -31.43 -19.80 27.37
CA TYR A 675 -31.31 -18.37 27.67
C TYR A 675 -30.13 -18.05 28.60
N VAL A 676 -29.70 -19.03 29.42
CA VAL A 676 -28.57 -18.90 30.35
C VAL A 676 -27.24 -19.36 29.71
N GLY A 677 -27.29 -19.95 28.51
CA GLY A 677 -26.10 -20.47 27.80
C GLY A 677 -25.46 -21.69 28.47
N THR A 678 -26.26 -22.50 29.19
CA THR A 678 -25.83 -23.72 29.93
C THR A 678 -26.33 -25.03 29.30
N HIS A 679 -26.88 -24.95 28.09
CA HIS A 679 -27.59 -26.03 27.39
C HIS A 679 -26.70 -27.11 26.75
N GLY A 680 -25.40 -26.88 26.56
CA GLY A 680 -24.48 -27.90 26.03
C GLY A 680 -24.80 -28.41 24.61
N CYS A 681 -25.45 -27.60 23.78
CA CYS A 681 -25.56 -27.87 22.34
C CYS A 681 -24.20 -27.61 21.65
N ASP A 682 -24.04 -28.10 20.42
CA ASP A 682 -22.92 -27.76 19.55
C ASP A 682 -22.86 -26.22 19.29
N ALA A 683 -21.69 -25.66 19.04
CA ALA A 683 -21.54 -24.25 18.66
C ALA A 683 -22.30 -23.93 17.36
N ASN A 684 -22.35 -24.89 16.43
CA ASN A 684 -23.08 -24.84 15.16
C ASN A 684 -24.54 -25.32 15.30
N ALA A 685 -25.11 -25.34 16.52
CA ALA A 685 -26.50 -25.68 16.78
C ALA A 685 -27.26 -24.54 17.50
N VAL A 686 -28.49 -24.32 17.05
CA VAL A 686 -29.46 -23.41 17.68
C VAL A 686 -30.17 -24.16 18.81
N CYS A 687 -30.12 -23.61 20.02
CA CYS A 687 -30.90 -24.10 21.14
C CYS A 687 -32.33 -23.57 21.06
N ARG A 688 -33.31 -24.43 20.79
CA ARG A 688 -34.73 -24.06 20.87
C ARG A 688 -35.27 -24.30 22.30
N PRO A 689 -35.76 -23.25 22.98
CA PRO A 689 -36.35 -23.39 24.31
C PRO A 689 -37.77 -23.96 24.22
N GLY A 690 -38.02 -25.04 24.94
CA GLY A 690 -39.34 -25.57 25.25
C GLY A 690 -39.93 -24.97 26.52
N THR A 691 -41.05 -25.52 27.00
CA THR A 691 -41.71 -25.04 28.21
C THR A 691 -40.91 -25.36 29.48
N GLY A 692 -40.61 -24.34 30.29
CA GLY A 692 -39.77 -24.48 31.49
C GLY A 692 -38.30 -24.77 31.13
N ASN A 693 -37.73 -25.81 31.75
CA ASN A 693 -36.32 -26.20 31.56
C ASN A 693 -36.06 -27.15 30.37
N GLN A 694 -37.08 -27.54 29.60
CA GLN A 694 -36.89 -28.39 28.42
C GLN A 694 -36.29 -27.58 27.26
N PHE A 695 -35.33 -28.14 26.54
CA PHE A 695 -34.77 -27.54 25.34
C PHE A 695 -34.43 -28.63 24.30
N THR A 696 -34.35 -28.23 23.04
CA THR A 696 -33.92 -29.10 21.93
C THR A 696 -32.84 -28.38 21.13
N CYS A 697 -31.73 -29.07 20.89
CA CYS A 697 -30.68 -28.58 19.99
C CYS A 697 -31.05 -28.95 18.55
N GLU A 698 -31.01 -28.00 17.62
CA GLU A 698 -31.14 -28.22 16.18
C GLU A 698 -29.90 -27.67 15.49
N CYS A 699 -29.29 -28.39 14.54
CA CYS A 699 -28.14 -27.85 13.80
C CYS A 699 -28.55 -26.61 12.99
N SER A 700 -27.66 -25.62 12.91
CA SER A 700 -27.83 -24.43 12.06
C SER A 700 -27.94 -24.82 10.59
N VAL A 701 -28.53 -23.92 9.78
CA VAL A 701 -28.58 -24.08 8.31
C VAL A 701 -27.16 -24.28 7.76
N GLY A 702 -26.99 -25.24 6.86
CA GLY A 702 -25.67 -25.68 6.37
C GLY A 702 -25.04 -26.82 7.18
N PHE A 703 -25.64 -27.25 8.30
CA PHE A 703 -25.14 -28.35 9.13
C PHE A 703 -26.20 -29.44 9.36
N ARG A 704 -25.76 -30.70 9.48
CA ARG A 704 -26.57 -31.88 9.82
C ARG A 704 -26.03 -32.61 11.03
N GLY A 705 -26.91 -33.16 11.85
CA GLY A 705 -26.51 -33.87 13.07
C GLY A 705 -27.67 -34.03 14.05
N ASP A 706 -27.34 -34.31 15.30
CA ASP A 706 -28.27 -34.46 16.42
C ASP A 706 -28.42 -33.19 17.29
N GLY A 707 -27.79 -32.09 16.88
CA GLY A 707 -27.76 -30.82 17.62
C GLY A 707 -26.72 -30.75 18.76
N HIS A 708 -26.15 -31.88 19.18
CA HIS A 708 -25.01 -31.93 20.09
C HIS A 708 -23.69 -32.21 19.37
N THR A 709 -23.74 -32.72 18.14
CA THR A 709 -22.62 -32.78 17.20
C THR A 709 -23.15 -32.48 15.80
N CYS A 710 -22.74 -31.34 15.24
CA CYS A 710 -23.21 -30.86 13.94
C CYS A 710 -22.08 -30.91 12.90
N TYR A 711 -22.29 -31.71 11.85
CA TYR A 711 -21.38 -31.87 10.73
C TYR A 711 -21.78 -30.94 9.59
N ASP A 712 -20.79 -30.42 8.89
CA ASP A 712 -20.99 -29.64 7.66
C ASP A 712 -21.77 -30.44 6.59
N ILE A 713 -22.67 -29.77 5.87
CA ILE A 713 -23.34 -30.31 4.69
C ILE A 713 -22.58 -29.83 3.47
N ASP A 714 -21.77 -30.70 2.86
CA ASP A 714 -21.10 -30.36 1.60
C ASP A 714 -22.11 -30.32 0.44
N GLU A 715 -22.66 -29.14 0.16
CA GLU A 715 -23.67 -28.98 -0.89
C GLU A 715 -23.07 -29.19 -2.30
N CYS A 716 -21.75 -29.02 -2.46
CA CYS A 716 -21.04 -29.29 -3.70
C CYS A 716 -20.96 -30.81 -4.01
N LEU A 717 -20.85 -31.66 -2.99
CA LEU A 717 -20.91 -33.11 -3.12
C LEU A 717 -22.35 -33.65 -3.21
N GLU A 718 -23.29 -33.11 -2.44
CA GLU A 718 -24.68 -33.61 -2.45
C GLU A 718 -25.49 -33.14 -3.66
N GLN A 719 -25.18 -31.97 -4.24
CA GLN A 719 -25.86 -31.44 -5.42
C GLN A 719 -24.86 -30.82 -6.42
N PRO A 720 -24.29 -31.62 -7.35
CA PRO A 720 -23.25 -31.17 -8.29
C PRO A 720 -23.61 -29.98 -9.20
N ASN A 721 -24.90 -29.65 -9.33
CA ASN A 721 -25.43 -28.57 -10.16
C ASN A 721 -25.95 -27.37 -9.33
N VAL A 722 -25.56 -27.25 -8.06
CA VAL A 722 -25.92 -26.10 -7.20
C VAL A 722 -25.40 -24.77 -7.76
N CYS A 723 -24.20 -24.80 -8.36
CA CYS A 723 -23.66 -23.70 -9.13
C CYS A 723 -24.12 -23.80 -10.59
N GLY A 724 -24.44 -22.65 -11.21
CA GLY A 724 -24.90 -22.58 -12.59
C GLY A 724 -23.87 -23.09 -13.61
N SER A 725 -24.30 -23.31 -14.85
CA SER A 725 -23.40 -23.72 -15.94
C SER A 725 -22.23 -22.74 -16.10
N ASN A 726 -21.01 -23.28 -16.22
CA ASN A 726 -19.74 -22.55 -16.22
C ASN A 726 -19.31 -21.94 -14.87
N ALA A 727 -19.81 -22.48 -13.75
CA ALA A 727 -19.32 -22.18 -12.40
C ALA A 727 -18.75 -23.42 -11.70
N VAL A 728 -17.79 -23.21 -10.80
CA VAL A 728 -17.18 -24.19 -9.89
C VAL A 728 -17.76 -23.98 -8.49
N CYS A 729 -18.11 -25.07 -7.79
CA CYS A 729 -18.60 -25.06 -6.42
C CYS A 729 -17.45 -25.29 -5.44
N ASN A 730 -17.29 -24.39 -4.47
CA ASN A 730 -16.32 -24.49 -3.39
C ASN A 730 -17.07 -24.53 -2.05
N ASN A 731 -16.99 -25.67 -1.35
CA ASN A 731 -17.63 -25.85 -0.04
C ASN A 731 -16.90 -25.04 1.06
N GLN A 732 -17.65 -24.51 2.03
CA GLN A 732 -17.13 -23.87 3.25
C GLN A 732 -17.99 -24.32 4.45
N PRO A 733 -17.46 -24.29 5.70
CA PRO A 733 -18.22 -24.75 6.86
C PRO A 733 -19.52 -23.96 7.06
N GLY A 734 -20.65 -24.61 6.81
CA GLY A 734 -22.02 -24.08 6.90
C GLY A 734 -22.54 -23.37 5.64
N THR A 735 -21.77 -23.31 4.55
CA THR A 735 -22.20 -22.67 3.29
C THR A 735 -21.24 -22.95 2.12
N PHE A 736 -21.77 -23.18 0.92
CA PHE A 736 -20.97 -23.20 -0.31
C PHE A 736 -20.85 -21.81 -0.98
N ARG A 737 -19.81 -21.63 -1.82
CA ARG A 737 -19.71 -20.50 -2.76
C ARG A 737 -19.47 -20.98 -4.19
N CYS A 738 -20.02 -20.24 -5.16
CA CYS A 738 -19.85 -20.51 -6.59
C CYS A 738 -18.87 -19.51 -7.22
N GLU A 739 -18.00 -19.97 -8.11
CA GLU A 739 -17.02 -19.14 -8.83
C GLU A 739 -17.13 -19.39 -10.34
N CYS A 740 -17.26 -18.35 -11.18
CA CYS A 740 -17.29 -18.52 -12.62
C CYS A 740 -15.94 -19.01 -13.18
N LEU A 741 -15.98 -19.89 -14.18
CA LEU A 741 -14.81 -20.32 -14.94
C LEU A 741 -14.20 -19.14 -15.72
N GLU A 742 -12.90 -19.25 -16.00
CA GLU A 742 -12.12 -18.21 -16.66
C GLU A 742 -12.74 -17.81 -18.02
N GLY A 743 -13.03 -16.51 -18.18
CA GLY A 743 -13.72 -15.96 -19.36
C GLY A 743 -15.23 -15.71 -19.17
N TYR A 744 -15.80 -16.12 -18.04
CA TYR A 744 -17.21 -15.89 -17.69
C TYR A 744 -17.33 -14.99 -16.45
N GLN A 745 -18.37 -14.16 -16.40
CA GLN A 745 -18.72 -13.33 -15.24
C GLN A 745 -20.16 -13.62 -14.79
N PHE A 746 -20.48 -13.33 -13.53
CA PHE A 746 -21.87 -13.44 -13.08
C PHE A 746 -22.76 -12.41 -13.78
N SER A 747 -23.89 -12.88 -14.28
CA SER A 747 -25.03 -12.07 -14.70
C SER A 747 -25.59 -11.26 -13.50
N ALA A 748 -26.46 -10.29 -13.77
CA ALA A 748 -27.16 -9.49 -12.75
C ALA A 748 -27.98 -10.36 -11.76
N ASP A 749 -28.24 -11.62 -12.10
CA ASP A 749 -28.94 -12.62 -11.29
C ASP A 749 -28.06 -13.27 -10.20
N GLY A 750 -26.74 -13.00 -10.20
CA GLY A 750 -25.78 -13.49 -9.19
C GLY A 750 -25.52 -15.01 -9.18
N ARG A 751 -26.10 -15.77 -10.12
CA ARG A 751 -26.02 -17.25 -10.16
C ARG A 751 -25.62 -17.83 -11.52
N THR A 752 -25.72 -17.03 -12.58
CA THR A 752 -25.55 -17.46 -13.98
C THR A 752 -24.26 -16.88 -14.54
N CYS A 753 -23.31 -17.74 -14.96
CA CYS A 753 -22.04 -17.29 -15.55
C CYS A 753 -22.19 -17.07 -17.07
N VAL A 754 -22.12 -15.80 -17.50
CA VAL A 754 -22.22 -15.37 -18.90
C VAL A 754 -20.84 -15.10 -19.48
N ALA A 755 -20.63 -15.48 -20.75
CA ALA A 755 -19.35 -15.29 -21.43
C ALA A 755 -19.07 -13.80 -21.67
N VAL A 756 -17.86 -13.35 -21.38
CA VAL A 756 -17.47 -11.96 -21.61
C VAL A 756 -16.98 -11.81 -23.06
N GLU A 757 -17.78 -11.17 -23.92
CA GLU A 757 -17.30 -10.70 -25.23
C GLU A 757 -16.26 -9.58 -25.02
N ARG A 758 -14.99 -9.98 -24.91
CA ARG A 758 -13.85 -9.05 -24.82
C ARG A 758 -13.60 -8.43 -26.19
N VAL A 759 -13.50 -7.10 -26.23
CA VAL A 759 -13.10 -6.38 -27.43
C VAL A 759 -11.62 -6.67 -27.71
N ILE A 760 -11.33 -7.49 -28.72
CA ILE A 760 -9.97 -7.96 -29.02
C ILE A 760 -9.14 -6.84 -29.66
N ASN A 761 -8.11 -6.36 -28.96
CA ASN A 761 -7.09 -5.49 -29.54
C ASN A 761 -5.99 -6.33 -30.21
N HIS A 762 -6.14 -6.53 -31.52
CA HIS A 762 -5.19 -7.27 -32.37
C HIS A 762 -3.75 -6.71 -32.34
N CYS A 763 -3.56 -5.42 -32.03
CA CYS A 763 -2.23 -4.83 -31.88
C CYS A 763 -1.52 -5.30 -30.59
N LEU A 764 -2.27 -5.55 -29.51
CA LEU A 764 -1.71 -6.03 -28.23
C LEU A 764 -1.53 -7.55 -28.20
N MET A 765 -2.37 -8.31 -28.91
CA MET A 765 -2.27 -9.77 -28.99
C MET A 765 -1.31 -10.28 -30.07
N GLY A 766 -0.67 -9.39 -30.86
CA GLY A 766 0.24 -9.78 -31.94
C GLY A 766 -0.43 -10.52 -33.10
N THR A 767 -1.76 -10.52 -33.18
CA THR A 767 -2.56 -11.21 -34.21
C THR A 767 -2.82 -10.33 -35.44
N HIS A 768 -2.09 -9.21 -35.56
CA HIS A 768 -2.16 -8.28 -36.68
C HIS A 768 -1.29 -8.73 -37.86
N ASN A 769 -1.64 -8.31 -39.07
CA ASN A 769 -0.87 -8.59 -40.30
C ASN A 769 -0.11 -7.36 -40.86
N CYS A 770 0.27 -6.42 -39.99
CA CYS A 770 1.24 -5.37 -40.32
C CYS A 770 2.63 -5.95 -40.61
N ASP A 771 3.49 -5.18 -41.29
CA ASP A 771 4.88 -5.56 -41.53
C ASP A 771 5.67 -5.67 -40.20
N ILE A 772 6.90 -6.19 -40.26
CA ILE A 772 7.75 -6.42 -39.08
C ILE A 772 7.90 -5.15 -38.22
N PRO A 773 7.99 -5.27 -36.88
CA PRO A 773 8.00 -4.10 -35.97
C PRO A 773 9.13 -3.09 -36.20
N LEU A 774 10.20 -3.45 -36.93
CA LEU A 774 11.28 -2.54 -37.32
C LEU A 774 10.92 -1.63 -38.50
N ARG A 775 9.78 -1.84 -39.18
CA ARG A 775 9.37 -1.09 -40.39
C ARG A 775 7.94 -0.57 -40.34
N ALA A 776 7.05 -1.18 -39.56
CA ALA A 776 5.66 -0.76 -39.41
C ALA A 776 5.19 -0.80 -37.95
N ARG A 777 4.17 0.02 -37.66
CA ARG A 777 3.43 0.03 -36.39
C ARG A 777 1.94 -0.27 -36.61
N CYS A 778 1.37 -1.06 -35.70
CA CYS A 778 -0.07 -1.34 -35.63
C CYS A 778 -0.77 -0.23 -34.84
N ILE A 779 -1.87 0.32 -35.38
CA ILE A 779 -2.67 1.37 -34.74
C ILE A 779 -4.09 0.85 -34.58
N TYR A 780 -4.55 0.77 -33.33
CA TYR A 780 -5.90 0.30 -32.99
C TYR A 780 -6.94 1.39 -33.25
N ALA A 781 -8.06 1.01 -33.88
CA ALA A 781 -9.11 1.93 -34.32
C ALA A 781 -10.46 1.74 -33.60
N GLY A 782 -10.50 0.93 -32.53
CA GLY A 782 -11.72 0.64 -31.77
C GLY A 782 -12.55 -0.52 -32.33
N GLY A 783 -13.43 -1.10 -31.49
CA GLY A 783 -14.39 -2.13 -31.91
C GLY A 783 -13.76 -3.38 -32.57
N SER A 784 -12.57 -3.79 -32.13
CA SER A 784 -11.71 -4.83 -32.73
C SER A 784 -10.96 -4.48 -34.04
N SER A 785 -11.19 -3.29 -34.61
CA SER A 785 -10.54 -2.79 -35.83
C SER A 785 -9.10 -2.29 -35.58
N TYR A 786 -8.22 -2.49 -36.57
CA TYR A 786 -6.85 -1.95 -36.58
C TYR A 786 -6.40 -1.61 -38.00
N HIS A 787 -5.44 -0.68 -38.12
CA HIS A 787 -4.75 -0.36 -39.36
C HIS A 787 -3.24 -0.28 -39.13
N CYS A 788 -2.46 -0.40 -40.20
CA CYS A 788 -1.01 -0.43 -40.14
C CYS A 788 -0.42 0.84 -40.76
N ALA A 789 0.68 1.35 -40.22
CA ALA A 789 1.40 2.50 -40.78
C ALA A 789 2.90 2.20 -40.81
N CYS A 790 3.59 2.55 -41.89
CA CYS A 790 5.05 2.45 -41.95
C CYS A 790 5.70 3.45 -40.95
N LEU A 791 6.89 3.10 -40.49
CA LEU A 791 7.73 3.98 -39.67
C LEU A 791 8.44 5.02 -40.55
N PRO A 792 8.87 6.17 -40.00
CA PRO A 792 9.65 7.16 -40.74
C PRO A 792 10.90 6.52 -41.37
N GLY A 793 11.23 6.92 -42.61
CA GLY A 793 12.29 6.28 -43.41
C GLY A 793 11.81 5.07 -44.24
N PHE A 794 10.55 4.65 -44.11
CA PHE A 794 9.95 3.58 -44.91
C PHE A 794 8.64 4.03 -45.58
N SER A 795 8.47 3.67 -46.86
CA SER A 795 7.24 3.90 -47.63
C SER A 795 6.49 2.60 -47.90
N GLY A 796 5.15 2.68 -47.97
CA GLY A 796 4.31 1.50 -48.20
C GLY A 796 2.90 1.65 -47.64
N ASP A 797 2.17 0.53 -47.61
CA ASP A 797 0.78 0.42 -47.13
C ASP A 797 0.66 0.02 -45.65
N GLY A 798 1.78 0.02 -44.91
CA GLY A 798 1.86 -0.45 -43.52
C GLY A 798 1.94 -1.98 -43.36
N ARG A 799 1.68 -2.77 -44.41
CA ARG A 799 1.79 -4.23 -44.42
C ARG A 799 3.00 -4.72 -45.23
N SER A 800 3.48 -3.90 -46.15
CA SER A 800 4.73 -4.06 -46.89
C SER A 800 5.42 -2.72 -46.97
N CYS A 801 6.34 -2.46 -46.04
CA CYS A 801 7.09 -1.22 -45.92
C CYS A 801 8.51 -1.40 -46.48
N VAL A 802 8.84 -0.62 -47.51
CA VAL A 802 10.15 -0.60 -48.16
C VAL A 802 10.94 0.63 -47.75
N ASP A 803 12.25 0.46 -47.71
CA ASP A 803 13.23 1.47 -47.33
C ASP A 803 13.25 2.64 -48.33
N GLU A 804 13.20 3.89 -47.85
CA GLU A 804 13.33 5.08 -48.71
C GLU A 804 14.80 5.44 -48.89
N ASP A 805 15.40 5.11 -50.05
CA ASP A 805 16.81 5.41 -50.34
C ASP A 805 17.06 6.93 -50.52
N GLU A 806 17.35 7.64 -49.43
CA GLU A 806 17.53 9.10 -49.45
C GLU A 806 18.83 9.53 -50.15
N CYS A 807 19.74 8.60 -50.44
CA CYS A 807 20.96 8.88 -51.20
C CYS A 807 20.67 9.25 -52.66
N GLN A 808 19.54 8.80 -53.23
CA GLN A 808 19.12 9.21 -54.59
C GLN A 808 18.76 10.69 -54.68
N LEU A 809 18.41 11.32 -53.55
CA LEU A 809 18.08 12.74 -53.44
C LEU A 809 19.29 13.65 -53.13
N SER A 810 20.52 13.10 -53.08
CA SER A 810 21.78 13.86 -52.92
C SER A 810 21.80 14.79 -51.70
N ARG A 811 21.37 14.29 -50.52
CA ARG A 811 21.22 15.09 -49.29
C ARG A 811 22.52 15.28 -48.48
N CYS A 812 23.60 14.59 -48.83
CA CYS A 812 24.93 14.74 -48.21
C CYS A 812 25.76 15.89 -48.83
N HIS A 813 26.86 16.27 -48.17
CA HIS A 813 27.84 17.21 -48.74
C HIS A 813 28.37 16.69 -50.10
N PRO A 814 28.63 17.55 -51.12
CA PRO A 814 29.18 17.09 -52.41
C PRO A 814 30.55 16.40 -52.28
N ASP A 815 31.31 16.68 -51.23
CA ASP A 815 32.56 15.99 -50.87
C ASP A 815 32.39 14.87 -49.83
N ALA A 816 31.18 14.31 -49.70
CA ALA A 816 30.89 13.10 -48.96
C ALA A 816 30.37 11.97 -49.88
N PHE A 817 30.45 10.74 -49.40
CA PHE A 817 29.71 9.59 -49.91
C PHE A 817 28.45 9.39 -49.05
N CYS A 818 27.34 9.04 -49.69
CA CYS A 818 26.10 8.68 -49.01
C CYS A 818 25.97 7.16 -48.97
N TYR A 819 25.62 6.62 -47.80
CA TYR A 819 25.32 5.21 -47.59
C TYR A 819 23.92 5.09 -47.00
N ASN A 820 23.02 4.52 -47.81
CA ASN A 820 21.66 4.21 -47.38
C ASN A 820 21.66 3.08 -46.33
N THR A 821 20.81 3.20 -45.32
CA THR A 821 20.66 2.24 -44.22
C THR A 821 19.17 2.00 -43.93
N PRO A 822 18.75 0.83 -43.41
CA PRO A 822 17.33 0.57 -43.20
C PRO A 822 16.65 1.61 -42.27
N GLY A 823 15.85 2.51 -42.85
CA GLY A 823 15.13 3.59 -42.19
C GLY A 823 15.87 4.92 -42.03
N SER A 824 17.06 5.09 -42.64
CA SER A 824 17.85 6.33 -42.58
C SER A 824 19.05 6.34 -43.54
N PHE A 825 19.81 7.42 -43.63
CA PHE A 825 21.07 7.45 -44.39
C PHE A 825 22.22 8.02 -43.57
N THR A 826 23.44 7.62 -43.93
CA THR A 826 24.67 8.12 -43.32
C THR A 826 25.57 8.75 -44.38
N CYS A 827 26.15 9.91 -44.06
CA CYS A 827 27.09 10.61 -44.92
C CYS A 827 28.52 10.45 -44.37
N GLN A 828 29.49 10.21 -45.23
CA GLN A 828 30.91 10.10 -44.84
C GLN A 828 31.80 10.95 -45.75
N CYS A 829 32.59 11.86 -45.19
CA CYS A 829 33.49 12.70 -45.97
C CYS A 829 34.51 11.89 -46.80
N LYS A 830 34.79 12.35 -48.02
CA LYS A 830 35.79 11.76 -48.92
C LYS A 830 37.20 11.93 -48.35
N ALA A 831 38.12 11.05 -48.74
CA ALA A 831 39.49 11.05 -48.25
C ALA A 831 40.18 12.42 -48.43
N GLY A 832 40.74 12.96 -47.35
CA GLY A 832 41.31 14.31 -47.28
C GLY A 832 40.40 15.36 -46.63
N PHE A 833 39.14 15.00 -46.33
CA PHE A 833 38.20 15.86 -45.62
C PHE A 833 37.72 15.21 -44.31
N HIS A 834 37.48 16.04 -43.29
CA HIS A 834 36.96 15.66 -41.97
C HIS A 834 35.68 16.46 -41.65
N GLY A 835 34.79 15.88 -40.86
CA GLY A 835 33.48 16.44 -40.55
C GLY A 835 32.41 15.37 -40.36
N ASP A 836 31.15 15.79 -40.27
CA ASP A 836 29.97 14.94 -40.00
C ASP A 836 29.33 14.32 -41.26
N GLY A 837 29.92 14.57 -42.44
CA GLY A 837 29.41 14.12 -43.73
C GLY A 837 28.35 15.05 -44.37
N PHE A 838 27.75 15.94 -43.59
CA PHE A 838 26.89 17.03 -44.07
C PHE A 838 27.69 18.33 -44.28
N GLN A 839 28.77 18.51 -43.52
CA GLN A 839 29.83 19.49 -43.73
C GLN A 839 31.18 18.78 -43.69
N CYS A 840 32.01 19.00 -44.73
CA CYS A 840 33.32 18.38 -44.87
C CYS A 840 34.40 19.44 -45.13
N VAL A 841 35.39 19.54 -44.25
CA VAL A 841 36.50 20.51 -44.31
C VAL A 841 37.84 19.80 -44.50
N SER A 842 38.81 20.42 -45.18
CA SER A 842 40.10 19.78 -45.51
C SER A 842 41.12 19.87 -44.37
N GLY A 843 41.88 18.80 -44.14
CA GLY A 843 42.91 18.74 -43.09
C GLY A 843 43.90 17.57 -43.27
N GLU A 844 45.14 17.77 -42.82
CA GLU A 844 46.23 16.78 -42.95
C GLU A 844 46.11 15.63 -41.91
N PRO A 845 46.55 14.40 -42.24
CA PRO A 845 46.23 13.22 -41.43
C PRO A 845 47.17 13.00 -40.23
N GLU A 846 46.59 12.78 -39.04
CA GLU A 846 47.32 12.25 -37.88
C GLU A 846 47.59 10.73 -37.98
N LYS A 847 48.69 10.27 -37.36
CA LYS A 847 49.06 8.84 -37.34
C LYS A 847 48.23 8.03 -36.35
N THR A 848 47.85 6.82 -36.76
CA THR A 848 47.08 5.84 -35.96
C THR A 848 47.86 5.24 -34.77
N LYS A 849 47.15 4.57 -33.85
CA LYS A 849 47.73 3.92 -32.64
C LYS A 849 48.74 2.82 -32.99
N CYS A 850 48.39 1.88 -33.88
CA CYS A 850 49.30 0.79 -34.29
C CYS A 850 50.56 1.34 -34.99
N GLN A 851 50.43 2.36 -35.84
CA GLN A 851 51.59 3.02 -36.47
C GLN A 851 52.51 3.69 -35.43
N ARG A 852 51.95 4.35 -34.40
CA ARG A 852 52.75 4.92 -33.30
C ARG A 852 53.51 3.84 -32.52
N GLU A 853 52.85 2.74 -32.17
CA GLU A 853 53.50 1.62 -31.46
C GLU A 853 54.59 0.97 -32.33
N GLN A 854 54.35 0.78 -33.62
CA GLN A 854 55.34 0.25 -34.55
C GLN A 854 56.57 1.18 -34.70
N GLU A 855 56.36 2.50 -34.78
CA GLU A 855 57.46 3.48 -34.84
C GLU A 855 58.28 3.54 -33.53
N GLN A 856 57.65 3.40 -32.36
CA GLN A 856 58.35 3.36 -31.07
C GLN A 856 59.38 2.22 -30.98
N PHE A 857 59.12 1.06 -31.59
CA PHE A 857 60.08 -0.05 -31.64
C PHE A 857 61.15 0.10 -32.74
N VAL A 858 60.91 0.89 -33.79
CA VAL A 858 61.89 1.15 -34.86
C VAL A 858 62.88 2.28 -34.49
N ALA A 859 62.53 3.14 -33.52
CA ALA A 859 63.37 4.24 -33.06
C ALA A 859 64.69 3.82 -32.36
N LEU A 860 64.85 2.55 -31.98
CA LEU A 860 66.11 2.00 -31.47
C LEU A 860 67.05 1.61 -32.64
N GLY A 861 67.95 2.53 -32.97
CA GLY A 861 68.83 2.44 -34.15
C GLY A 861 69.84 1.26 -34.18
N PRO A 862 70.62 1.11 -35.26
CA PRO A 862 71.27 -0.15 -35.65
C PRO A 862 72.43 -0.69 -34.78
N ARG A 863 72.61 -0.21 -33.53
CA ARG A 863 73.81 -0.48 -32.70
C ARG A 863 73.52 -0.73 -31.20
N GLY A 864 72.35 -1.26 -30.85
CA GLY A 864 72.06 -1.77 -29.50
C GLY A 864 71.84 -3.29 -29.48
N PRO A 865 72.14 -4.00 -28.37
CA PRO A 865 71.81 -5.42 -28.23
C PRO A 865 70.28 -5.59 -28.25
N ARG A 866 69.78 -6.44 -29.16
CA ARG A 866 68.33 -6.71 -29.28
C ARG A 866 67.83 -7.40 -28.00
N PRO A 867 66.78 -6.89 -27.32
CA PRO A 867 66.06 -7.66 -26.32
C PRO A 867 65.46 -8.90 -26.98
N VAL A 868 65.97 -10.08 -26.62
CA VAL A 868 65.47 -11.35 -27.19
C VAL A 868 64.18 -11.72 -26.49
N GLY A 869 63.04 -11.58 -27.18
CA GLY A 869 61.73 -12.04 -26.69
C GLY A 869 60.60 -11.01 -26.65
N GLN A 870 60.76 -9.82 -27.24
CA GLN A 870 59.73 -8.78 -27.22
C GLN A 870 58.89 -8.75 -28.50
N PHE A 871 57.58 -8.56 -28.33
CA PHE A 871 56.58 -8.55 -29.41
C PHE A 871 56.57 -7.23 -30.19
N ILE A 872 56.36 -7.28 -31.51
CA ILE A 872 56.19 -6.10 -32.37
C ILE A 872 54.83 -6.24 -33.09
N PRO A 873 53.90 -5.27 -32.93
CA PRO A 873 52.60 -5.33 -33.58
C PRO A 873 52.70 -5.18 -35.09
N GLN A 874 51.85 -5.92 -35.80
CA GLN A 874 51.75 -5.91 -37.25
C GLN A 874 50.50 -5.13 -37.66
N CYS A 875 50.68 -4.02 -38.36
CA CYS A 875 49.61 -3.13 -38.79
C CYS A 875 49.27 -3.33 -40.28
N ASP A 876 48.06 -2.95 -40.67
CA ASP A 876 47.62 -2.87 -42.07
C ASP A 876 48.07 -1.57 -42.77
N VAL A 877 47.68 -1.41 -44.03
CA VAL A 877 48.03 -0.25 -44.87
C VAL A 877 47.34 1.06 -44.42
N TYR A 878 46.29 0.96 -43.60
CA TYR A 878 45.51 2.09 -43.08
C TYR A 878 45.91 2.45 -41.63
N GLY A 879 46.71 1.61 -40.97
CA GLY A 879 47.22 1.82 -39.62
C GLY A 879 46.45 1.11 -38.50
N ASN A 880 45.57 0.16 -38.84
CA ASN A 880 44.89 -0.69 -37.86
C ASN A 880 45.71 -1.94 -37.55
N TYR A 881 45.45 -2.63 -36.43
CA TYR A 881 46.09 -3.91 -36.13
C TYR A 881 45.60 -4.99 -37.11
N LEU A 882 46.52 -5.84 -37.59
CA LEU A 882 46.13 -7.05 -38.32
C LEU A 882 45.38 -8.01 -37.38
N PRO A 883 44.26 -8.64 -37.83
CA PRO A 883 43.47 -9.55 -36.98
C PRO A 883 44.23 -10.74 -36.40
N THR A 884 45.34 -11.14 -37.02
CA THR A 884 46.28 -12.14 -36.48
C THR A 884 47.60 -11.47 -36.12
N GLN A 885 48.02 -11.64 -34.87
CA GLN A 885 49.32 -11.20 -34.38
C GLN A 885 50.22 -12.42 -34.11
N CYS A 886 51.48 -12.34 -34.53
CA CYS A 886 52.42 -13.46 -34.49
C CYS A 886 53.78 -13.06 -33.92
N HIS A 887 54.22 -13.75 -32.87
CA HIS A 887 55.49 -13.50 -32.21
C HIS A 887 56.66 -14.19 -32.94
N ARG A 888 57.43 -13.41 -33.72
CA ARG A 888 58.48 -13.93 -34.62
C ARG A 888 59.55 -14.80 -33.95
N ALA A 889 59.83 -14.61 -32.66
CA ALA A 889 60.90 -15.34 -31.96
C ALA A 889 60.43 -16.63 -31.23
N THR A 890 59.14 -16.76 -30.95
CA THR A 890 58.59 -17.92 -30.21
C THR A 890 57.61 -18.74 -31.05
N GLY A 891 57.17 -18.21 -32.20
CA GLY A 891 56.31 -18.90 -33.16
C GLY A 891 54.83 -18.94 -32.78
N TYR A 892 54.44 -18.44 -31.60
CA TYR A 892 53.04 -18.35 -31.19
C TYR A 892 52.31 -17.25 -31.96
N CYS A 893 51.07 -17.53 -32.35
CA CYS A 893 50.18 -16.58 -32.99
C CYS A 893 48.81 -16.59 -32.29
N TRP A 894 48.19 -15.42 -32.17
CA TRP A 894 46.89 -15.17 -31.55
C TRP A 894 46.06 -14.21 -32.38
N CYS A 895 44.75 -14.11 -32.09
CA CYS A 895 43.87 -13.10 -32.69
C CYS A 895 43.79 -11.87 -31.78
N VAL A 896 43.57 -10.70 -32.38
CA VAL A 896 43.39 -9.43 -31.64
C VAL A 896 42.09 -8.72 -31.99
N ASP A 897 41.62 -7.89 -31.06
CA ASP A 897 40.50 -6.98 -31.26
C ASP A 897 40.89 -5.72 -32.08
N ARG A 898 39.96 -4.77 -32.23
CA ARG A 898 40.17 -3.53 -33.00
C ARG A 898 41.23 -2.61 -32.37
N ASP A 899 41.47 -2.73 -31.07
CA ASP A 899 42.34 -1.85 -30.28
C ASP A 899 43.72 -2.47 -29.97
N GLY A 900 43.93 -3.73 -30.36
CA GLY A 900 45.19 -4.46 -30.36
C GLY A 900 45.32 -5.53 -29.27
N ASN A 901 44.29 -5.78 -28.47
CA ASN A 901 44.34 -6.70 -27.33
C ASN A 901 44.16 -8.16 -27.77
N GLU A 902 44.86 -9.09 -27.11
CA GLU A 902 44.75 -10.53 -27.38
C GLU A 902 43.38 -11.07 -26.95
N ILE A 903 42.71 -11.79 -27.86
CA ILE A 903 41.44 -12.47 -27.56
C ILE A 903 41.77 -13.79 -26.86
N ASP A 904 41.31 -13.94 -25.61
CA ASP A 904 41.62 -15.08 -24.76
C ASP A 904 41.29 -16.43 -25.42
N GLY A 905 42.17 -17.41 -25.22
CA GLY A 905 42.06 -18.75 -25.83
C GLY A 905 42.48 -18.86 -27.30
N THR A 906 42.77 -17.75 -28.00
CA THR A 906 43.19 -17.80 -29.43
C THR A 906 44.67 -18.08 -29.66
N ARG A 907 45.48 -18.14 -28.59
CA ARG A 907 46.93 -18.39 -28.65
C ARG A 907 47.26 -19.82 -29.09
N SER A 908 47.69 -19.95 -30.33
CA SER A 908 48.10 -21.21 -30.96
C SER A 908 49.59 -21.50 -30.82
N GLY A 909 49.95 -22.80 -30.82
CA GLY A 909 51.32 -23.27 -30.59
C GLY A 909 52.33 -22.92 -31.70
N PRO A 910 53.64 -23.14 -31.47
CA PRO A 910 54.70 -22.64 -32.33
C PRO A 910 54.56 -23.03 -33.81
N GLY A 911 54.43 -22.04 -34.68
CA GLY A 911 54.35 -22.22 -36.14
C GLY A 911 52.94 -22.44 -36.70
N ILE A 912 51.92 -22.56 -35.84
CA ILE A 912 50.51 -22.61 -36.24
C ILE A 912 49.98 -21.16 -36.30
N ARG A 913 49.16 -20.84 -37.30
CA ARG A 913 48.43 -19.57 -37.36
C ARG A 913 46.96 -19.84 -37.06
N PRO A 914 46.33 -19.15 -36.09
CA PRO A 914 44.91 -19.31 -35.84
C PRO A 914 44.12 -18.66 -36.99
N PRO A 915 42.98 -19.22 -37.39
CA PRO A 915 42.16 -18.68 -38.48
C PRO A 915 41.34 -17.47 -38.00
N CYS A 916 42.00 -16.34 -37.77
CA CYS A 916 41.32 -15.07 -37.49
C CYS A 916 40.69 -14.54 -38.79
N LEU A 917 39.38 -14.29 -38.80
CA LEU A 917 38.69 -13.87 -40.03
C LEU A 917 39.00 -12.40 -40.36
N GLY A 918 39.48 -12.15 -41.57
CA GLY A 918 39.99 -10.85 -42.02
C GLY A 918 38.94 -9.78 -42.33
N THR A 919 37.65 -10.11 -42.20
CA THR A 919 36.52 -9.21 -42.45
C THR A 919 35.38 -9.62 -41.52
N VAL A 920 34.90 -8.67 -40.70
CA VAL A 920 33.67 -8.72 -39.86
C VAL A 920 33.40 -10.07 -39.20
N ALA A 921 33.57 -10.15 -37.88
CA ALA A 921 33.36 -11.37 -37.10
C ALA A 921 32.09 -12.12 -37.53
N PRO A 922 32.19 -13.35 -38.10
CA PRO A 922 31.01 -14.19 -38.26
C PRO A 922 30.43 -14.48 -36.88
N PRO A 923 29.09 -14.67 -36.77
CA PRO A 923 28.46 -14.84 -35.48
C PRO A 923 29.10 -16.01 -34.74
N VAL A 924 29.45 -15.76 -33.47
CA VAL A 924 29.85 -16.84 -32.56
C VAL A 924 28.72 -17.87 -32.59
N VAL A 925 29.04 -19.12 -32.94
CA VAL A 925 28.09 -20.23 -32.80
C VAL A 925 28.00 -20.60 -31.32
N VAL A 926 27.43 -19.68 -30.55
CA VAL A 926 26.72 -20.04 -29.33
C VAL A 926 25.40 -20.64 -29.81
N GLY A 927 25.35 -21.97 -29.91
CA GLY A 927 24.06 -22.65 -29.93
C GLY A 927 23.27 -22.13 -28.73
N PRO A 928 22.04 -21.61 -28.93
CA PRO A 928 21.61 -20.39 -28.27
C PRO A 928 21.79 -20.45 -26.77
N SER A 929 22.74 -19.67 -26.26
CA SER A 929 22.57 -19.05 -24.94
C SER A 929 21.39 -18.11 -25.14
N VAL A 930 20.19 -18.64 -24.92
CA VAL A 930 18.98 -17.83 -24.96
C VAL A 930 19.26 -16.70 -23.97
N LYS A 931 19.17 -15.44 -24.43
CA LYS A 931 19.13 -14.33 -23.47
C LYS A 931 18.00 -14.71 -22.50
N PRO A 932 18.19 -14.65 -21.17
CA PRO A 932 17.10 -14.94 -20.25
C PRO A 932 15.86 -14.07 -20.54
N ASP A 933 16.05 -12.94 -21.22
CA ASP A 933 15.04 -11.99 -21.70
C ASP A 933 14.23 -12.44 -22.94
N THR A 934 14.56 -13.57 -23.59
CA THR A 934 13.85 -14.08 -24.79
C THR A 934 13.36 -15.52 -24.67
N ILE A 935 13.24 -16.05 -23.44
CA ILE A 935 12.39 -17.20 -23.17
C ILE A 935 10.99 -16.63 -22.88
N PRO A 936 9.91 -17.07 -23.57
CA PRO A 936 8.57 -16.70 -23.17
C PRO A 936 8.30 -17.27 -21.77
N LEU A 937 8.28 -16.38 -20.78
CA LEU A 937 8.04 -16.71 -19.38
C LEU A 937 6.67 -17.39 -19.27
N PRO A 938 6.58 -18.62 -18.70
CA PRO A 938 5.34 -19.38 -18.74
C PRO A 938 4.24 -18.65 -17.94
N PRO A 939 3.11 -18.28 -18.57
CA PRO A 939 2.05 -17.54 -17.91
C PRO A 939 1.44 -18.36 -16.78
N GLY A 940 1.04 -17.69 -15.69
CA GLY A 940 0.55 -18.33 -14.46
C GLY A 940 1.61 -18.66 -13.41
N THR A 941 2.88 -18.30 -13.65
CA THR A 941 3.92 -18.36 -12.61
C THR A 941 3.66 -17.34 -11.51
N HIS A 942 3.96 -17.70 -10.27
CA HIS A 942 3.67 -16.88 -9.09
C HIS A 942 4.76 -17.03 -8.02
N LEU A 943 4.84 -16.07 -7.10
CA LEU A 943 5.66 -16.15 -5.90
C LEU A 943 4.84 -16.77 -4.75
N LEU A 944 5.48 -17.63 -3.96
CA LEU A 944 4.97 -18.13 -2.70
C LEU A 944 5.81 -17.56 -1.55
N ILE A 945 5.14 -16.93 -0.59
CA ILE A 945 5.76 -16.18 0.51
C ILE A 945 5.32 -16.81 1.84
N ALA A 946 6.28 -17.31 2.62
CA ALA A 946 6.02 -17.84 3.96
C ALA A 946 5.87 -16.70 4.98
N GLN A 947 4.83 -16.79 5.81
CA GLN A 947 4.53 -15.87 6.92
C GLN A 947 4.09 -16.67 8.15
N SER A 948 4.07 -16.01 9.32
CA SER A 948 3.43 -16.59 10.50
C SER A 948 1.93 -16.84 10.23
N GLY A 949 1.47 -18.08 10.39
CA GLY A 949 0.08 -18.47 10.26
C GLY A 949 -0.45 -18.69 8.82
N LYS A 950 0.34 -18.41 7.76
CA LYS A 950 -0.11 -18.54 6.36
C LYS A 950 1.02 -18.58 5.32
N ILE A 951 0.69 -19.04 4.12
CA ILE A 951 1.51 -18.89 2.91
C ILE A 951 0.73 -18.02 1.93
N ASP A 952 1.30 -16.90 1.51
CA ASP A 952 0.72 -16.00 0.51
C ASP A 952 1.19 -16.37 -0.91
N HIS A 953 0.33 -16.07 -1.88
CA HIS A 953 0.50 -16.26 -3.32
C HIS A 953 0.41 -14.91 -4.02
N VAL A 954 1.37 -14.60 -4.89
CA VAL A 954 1.42 -13.35 -5.68
C VAL A 954 1.67 -13.69 -7.14
N PRO A 955 0.71 -13.47 -8.06
CA PRO A 955 0.93 -13.72 -9.49
C PRO A 955 2.02 -12.83 -10.08
N LEU A 956 2.81 -13.38 -11.01
CA LEU A 956 3.77 -12.63 -11.82
C LEU A 956 3.27 -12.50 -13.26
N GLU A 957 3.28 -11.28 -13.78
CA GLU A 957 3.02 -11.02 -15.20
C GLU A 957 4.29 -10.51 -15.86
N GLY A 958 4.91 -11.35 -16.71
CA GLY A 958 6.28 -11.11 -17.14
C GLY A 958 7.24 -11.14 -15.96
N SER A 959 7.82 -9.99 -15.60
CA SER A 959 8.74 -9.85 -14.46
C SER A 959 8.16 -9.05 -13.28
N ASP A 960 6.92 -8.57 -13.38
CA ASP A 960 6.30 -7.62 -12.45
C ASP A 960 5.24 -8.31 -11.57
N MET A 961 5.06 -7.81 -10.34
CA MET A 961 4.16 -8.42 -9.34
C MET A 961 2.74 -7.88 -9.45
N ARG A 962 1.74 -8.75 -9.67
CA ARG A 962 0.31 -8.37 -9.65
C ARG A 962 -0.19 -8.23 -8.22
N LYS A 963 0.11 -7.09 -7.60
CA LYS A 963 -0.18 -6.79 -6.17
C LYS A 963 -1.67 -6.85 -5.80
N SER A 964 -2.56 -6.52 -6.74
CA SER A 964 -4.02 -6.59 -6.59
C SER A 964 -4.54 -8.02 -6.44
N ASP A 965 -3.83 -8.97 -7.03
CA ASP A 965 -4.30 -10.35 -7.20
C ASP A 965 -3.69 -11.28 -6.15
N ALA A 966 -2.88 -10.71 -5.24
CA ALA A 966 -2.23 -11.41 -4.15
C ALA A 966 -3.23 -11.95 -3.13
N LYS A 967 -3.15 -13.24 -2.82
CA LYS A 967 -4.11 -13.95 -1.94
C LYS A 967 -3.38 -14.89 -0.98
N ALA A 968 -3.97 -15.17 0.17
CA ALA A 968 -3.49 -16.25 1.03
C ALA A 968 -3.83 -17.60 0.37
N LEU A 969 -2.81 -18.40 0.05
CA LEU A 969 -2.98 -19.72 -0.56
C LEU A 969 -3.38 -20.76 0.47
N LEU A 970 -2.67 -20.77 1.61
CA LEU A 970 -2.85 -21.75 2.66
C LEU A 970 -2.88 -21.03 4.01
N TYR A 971 -3.96 -21.22 4.75
CA TYR A 971 -4.09 -20.74 6.13
C TYR A 971 -3.71 -21.87 7.08
N VAL A 972 -2.68 -21.64 7.89
CA VAL A 972 -2.11 -22.63 8.81
C VAL A 972 -1.95 -21.98 10.19
N PRO A 973 -3.06 -21.78 10.93
CA PRO A 973 -3.03 -21.10 12.21
C PRO A 973 -2.10 -21.81 13.19
N ASP A 974 -1.59 -21.05 14.15
CA ASP A 974 -0.69 -21.49 15.22
C ASP A 974 0.68 -22.04 14.77
N LYS A 975 0.99 -22.03 13.46
CA LYS A 975 2.28 -22.45 12.89
C LYS A 975 3.13 -21.29 12.39
N VAL A 976 4.46 -21.41 12.53
CA VAL A 976 5.44 -20.43 12.04
C VAL A 976 6.18 -21.05 10.86
N VAL A 977 5.70 -20.76 9.66
CA VAL A 977 6.26 -21.28 8.41
C VAL A 977 7.53 -20.51 8.07
N ILE A 978 8.67 -21.22 7.97
CA ILE A 978 9.98 -20.61 7.68
C ILE A 978 10.38 -20.88 6.22
N GLY A 979 10.82 -22.09 5.92
CA GLY A 979 11.22 -22.49 4.57
C GLY A 979 10.00 -22.89 3.74
N VAL A 980 10.01 -22.53 2.45
CA VAL A 980 8.98 -22.94 1.48
C VAL A 980 9.63 -23.33 0.15
N ALA A 981 9.17 -24.43 -0.44
CA ALA A 981 9.59 -24.92 -1.75
C ALA A 981 8.39 -25.47 -2.52
N TYR A 982 8.50 -25.53 -3.85
CA TYR A 982 7.39 -25.91 -4.73
C TYR A 982 7.79 -27.01 -5.72
N ASP A 983 6.97 -28.06 -5.79
CA ASP A 983 7.07 -29.12 -6.78
C ASP A 983 6.17 -28.82 -7.98
N CYS A 984 6.80 -28.43 -9.09
CA CYS A 984 6.13 -28.07 -10.33
C CYS A 984 5.50 -29.26 -11.10
N LEU A 985 5.80 -30.52 -10.74
CA LEU A 985 5.21 -31.71 -11.39
C LEU A 985 3.85 -32.06 -10.79
N GLU A 986 3.78 -32.24 -9.47
CA GLU A 986 2.53 -32.57 -8.77
C GLU A 986 1.77 -31.32 -8.28
N LYS A 987 2.33 -30.12 -8.49
CA LYS A 987 1.81 -28.83 -7.99
C LYS A 987 1.64 -28.83 -6.46
N MET A 988 2.63 -29.38 -5.76
CA MET A 988 2.64 -29.51 -4.30
C MET A 988 3.55 -28.44 -3.69
N VAL A 989 3.06 -27.75 -2.66
CA VAL A 989 3.86 -26.84 -1.81
C VAL A 989 4.39 -27.64 -0.63
N TYR A 990 5.69 -27.51 -0.37
CA TYR A 990 6.38 -28.08 0.79
C TYR A 990 6.88 -26.95 1.68
N TRP A 991 6.79 -27.11 2.99
CA TRP A 991 7.27 -26.11 3.93
C TRP A 991 7.78 -26.70 5.24
N THR A 992 8.57 -25.89 5.95
CA THR A 992 9.08 -26.19 7.28
C THR A 992 8.36 -25.33 8.33
N ASP A 993 8.05 -25.92 9.48
CA ASP A 993 7.48 -25.23 10.64
C ASP A 993 8.42 -25.42 11.84
N ILE A 994 8.71 -24.33 12.56
CA ILE A 994 9.56 -24.32 13.75
C ILE A 994 8.79 -24.26 15.07
N SER A 995 7.48 -23.96 15.04
CA SER A 995 6.66 -23.95 16.26
C SER A 995 6.31 -25.37 16.72
N THR A 996 6.00 -26.24 15.76
CA THR A 996 5.96 -27.69 15.95
C THR A 996 6.88 -28.33 14.90
N PRO A 997 8.18 -28.56 15.22
CA PRO A 997 9.21 -28.98 14.28
C PRO A 997 8.77 -30.08 13.32
N SER A 998 8.44 -29.68 12.10
CA SER A 998 7.85 -30.57 11.10
C SER A 998 8.05 -30.06 9.68
N ILE A 999 8.16 -31.01 8.76
CA ILE A 999 8.15 -30.75 7.32
C ILE A 999 6.80 -31.24 6.78
N SER A 1000 6.07 -30.37 6.12
CA SER A 1000 4.68 -30.62 5.69
C SER A 1000 4.49 -30.25 4.22
N ARG A 1001 3.45 -30.82 3.60
CA ARG A 1001 3.09 -30.59 2.20
C ARG A 1001 1.59 -30.47 1.99
N ALA A 1002 1.18 -29.72 0.96
CA ALA A 1002 -0.21 -29.57 0.52
C ALA A 1002 -0.28 -29.34 -1.01
N SER A 1003 -1.43 -29.57 -1.61
CA SER A 1003 -1.68 -29.31 -3.04
C SER A 1003 -2.02 -27.83 -3.26
N LEU A 1004 -1.47 -27.23 -4.32
CA LEU A 1004 -1.83 -25.89 -4.79
C LEU A 1004 -3.30 -25.82 -5.25
N GLY A 1005 -3.88 -26.94 -5.67
CA GLY A 1005 -5.28 -27.06 -6.10
C GLY A 1005 -6.29 -27.28 -4.98
N GLY A 1006 -5.88 -27.13 -3.72
CA GLY A 1006 -6.68 -27.46 -2.54
C GLY A 1006 -6.41 -28.88 -2.02
N GLY A 1007 -6.41 -29.02 -0.69
CA GLY A 1007 -6.17 -30.27 0.03
C GLY A 1007 -5.62 -30.01 1.43
N GLU A 1008 -5.89 -30.92 2.38
CA GLU A 1008 -5.43 -30.75 3.76
C GLU A 1008 -3.89 -30.87 3.89
N PRO A 1009 -3.25 -30.05 4.76
CA PRO A 1009 -1.84 -30.18 5.11
C PRO A 1009 -1.46 -31.56 5.66
N VAL A 1010 -0.51 -32.24 5.01
CA VAL A 1010 0.06 -33.51 5.47
C VAL A 1010 1.52 -33.32 5.90
N SER A 1011 1.82 -33.54 7.17
CA SER A 1011 3.18 -33.56 7.69
C SER A 1011 3.88 -34.89 7.34
N ILE A 1012 4.98 -34.81 6.58
CA ILE A 1012 5.77 -35.97 6.13
C ILE A 1012 6.90 -36.34 7.09
N ILE A 1013 7.45 -35.37 7.84
CA ILE A 1013 8.49 -35.61 8.86
C ILE A 1013 8.11 -34.84 10.14
N LYS A 1014 8.17 -35.49 11.30
CA LYS A 1014 7.77 -34.97 12.63
C LYS A 1014 8.74 -35.34 13.77
N THR A 1015 9.85 -36.01 13.47
CA THR A 1015 10.75 -36.62 14.47
C THR A 1015 12.18 -36.32 14.10
N ASP A 1016 13.06 -36.14 15.08
CA ASP A 1016 14.48 -35.77 14.87
C ASP A 1016 14.57 -34.48 14.01
N LEU A 1017 13.84 -33.45 14.41
CA LEU A 1017 13.84 -32.09 13.84
C LEU A 1017 13.76 -31.12 15.01
N GLU A 1018 14.54 -30.04 14.99
CA GLU A 1018 14.48 -28.97 15.98
C GLU A 1018 14.23 -27.61 15.32
N SER A 1019 15.05 -27.20 14.36
CA SER A 1019 14.88 -25.92 13.65
C SER A 1019 15.17 -26.05 12.15
N PRO A 1020 14.25 -26.66 11.38
CA PRO A 1020 14.36 -26.76 9.94
C PRO A 1020 14.15 -25.39 9.26
N GLU A 1021 15.23 -24.67 8.94
CA GLU A 1021 15.15 -23.31 8.38
C GLU A 1021 15.10 -23.27 6.85
N GLY A 1022 15.82 -24.17 6.17
CA GLY A 1022 15.93 -24.21 4.70
C GLY A 1022 15.41 -25.51 4.11
N ILE A 1023 14.89 -25.42 2.88
CA ILE A 1023 14.28 -26.53 2.16
C ILE A 1023 14.54 -26.40 0.65
N ALA A 1024 14.95 -27.49 0.01
CA ALA A 1024 15.18 -27.58 -1.44
C ALA A 1024 14.60 -28.89 -2.00
N LEU A 1025 14.16 -28.86 -3.25
CA LEU A 1025 13.54 -30.01 -3.93
C LEU A 1025 14.31 -30.35 -5.21
N ASP A 1026 14.48 -31.64 -5.48
CA ASP A 1026 14.86 -32.17 -6.79
C ASP A 1026 13.60 -32.71 -7.49
N HIS A 1027 13.08 -31.95 -8.46
CA HIS A 1027 11.90 -32.35 -9.24
C HIS A 1027 12.17 -33.52 -10.19
N LEU A 1028 13.42 -33.76 -10.58
CA LEU A 1028 13.83 -34.83 -11.49
C LEU A 1028 14.11 -36.15 -10.76
N GLY A 1029 14.80 -36.09 -9.62
CA GLY A 1029 15.10 -37.24 -8.74
C GLY A 1029 14.01 -37.58 -7.73
N ARG A 1030 13.02 -36.68 -7.53
CA ARG A 1030 11.91 -36.81 -6.55
C ARG A 1030 12.42 -36.93 -5.11
N THR A 1031 13.41 -36.10 -4.74
CA THR A 1031 13.95 -35.99 -3.38
C THR A 1031 13.80 -34.58 -2.79
N ILE A 1032 13.81 -34.50 -1.47
CA ILE A 1032 13.77 -33.27 -0.66
C ILE A 1032 15.03 -33.20 0.19
N PHE A 1033 15.61 -32.02 0.28
CA PHE A 1033 16.77 -31.68 1.12
C PHE A 1033 16.37 -30.58 2.10
N TRP A 1034 16.88 -30.62 3.32
CA TRP A 1034 16.69 -29.54 4.30
C TRP A 1034 17.93 -29.34 5.16
N THR A 1035 17.99 -28.17 5.78
CA THR A 1035 18.97 -27.73 6.79
C THR A 1035 18.27 -27.67 8.15
N ASP A 1036 18.89 -28.21 9.20
CA ASP A 1036 18.47 -27.96 10.59
C ASP A 1036 19.57 -27.19 11.32
N SER A 1037 19.22 -25.98 11.79
CA SER A 1037 20.16 -25.03 12.37
C SER A 1037 20.49 -25.26 13.84
N GLN A 1038 19.74 -26.12 14.55
CA GLN A 1038 20.04 -26.51 15.93
C GLN A 1038 20.71 -27.89 16.00
N LEU A 1039 20.38 -28.79 15.08
CA LEU A 1039 21.01 -30.12 14.98
C LEU A 1039 22.32 -30.13 14.17
N ASP A 1040 22.68 -29.01 13.54
CA ASP A 1040 23.86 -28.85 12.67
C ASP A 1040 23.94 -29.87 11.53
N ARG A 1041 22.80 -30.10 10.87
CA ARG A 1041 22.65 -31.16 9.86
C ARG A 1041 22.08 -30.69 8.54
N ILE A 1042 22.50 -31.41 7.49
CA ILE A 1042 21.85 -31.41 6.18
C ILE A 1042 21.45 -32.84 5.85
N GLU A 1043 20.22 -33.00 5.42
CA GLU A 1043 19.59 -34.30 5.25
C GLU A 1043 18.83 -34.41 3.93
N VAL A 1044 18.55 -35.64 3.53
CA VAL A 1044 17.76 -35.96 2.34
C VAL A 1044 16.72 -37.03 2.62
N ALA A 1045 15.56 -36.91 1.99
CA ALA A 1045 14.53 -37.94 1.95
C ALA A 1045 13.86 -37.97 0.56
N LYS A 1046 12.95 -38.92 0.35
CA LYS A 1046 11.99 -38.83 -0.76
C LYS A 1046 10.90 -37.80 -0.44
N LEU A 1047 10.22 -37.31 -1.48
CA LEU A 1047 9.13 -36.33 -1.36
C LEU A 1047 7.92 -36.79 -0.51
N ASP A 1048 7.82 -38.08 -0.18
CA ASP A 1048 6.85 -38.65 0.76
C ASP A 1048 7.34 -38.70 2.22
N GLY A 1049 8.57 -38.22 2.50
CA GLY A 1049 9.24 -38.32 3.80
C GLY A 1049 9.90 -39.68 4.06
N SER A 1050 9.77 -40.65 3.15
CA SER A 1050 10.38 -41.97 3.29
C SER A 1050 11.86 -41.96 2.96
N GLN A 1051 12.56 -43.01 3.40
CA GLN A 1051 13.95 -43.28 3.05
C GLN A 1051 14.91 -42.11 3.38
N ARG A 1052 14.75 -41.54 4.57
CA ARG A 1052 15.60 -40.47 5.12
C ARG A 1052 17.06 -40.93 5.33
N ARG A 1053 18.01 -40.04 5.02
CA ARG A 1053 19.44 -40.17 5.29
C ARG A 1053 20.07 -38.81 5.66
N ILE A 1054 20.95 -38.80 6.65
CA ILE A 1054 21.81 -37.65 6.95
C ILE A 1054 22.94 -37.59 5.91
N LEU A 1055 23.15 -36.41 5.30
CA LEU A 1055 24.24 -36.16 4.35
C LEU A 1055 25.46 -35.53 5.03
N PHE A 1056 25.23 -34.56 5.91
CA PHE A 1056 26.25 -33.86 6.66
C PHE A 1056 25.82 -33.65 8.11
N ASP A 1057 26.72 -33.97 9.04
CA ASP A 1057 26.58 -33.90 10.50
C ASP A 1057 27.79 -33.23 11.18
N THR A 1058 28.74 -32.75 10.37
CA THR A 1058 30.08 -32.33 10.81
C THR A 1058 30.51 -31.07 10.07
N GLY A 1059 31.14 -30.15 10.80
CA GLY A 1059 31.62 -28.88 10.25
C GLY A 1059 30.50 -27.97 9.73
N LEU A 1060 29.30 -28.07 10.31
CA LEU A 1060 28.21 -27.10 10.20
C LEU A 1060 28.04 -26.45 11.60
N VAL A 1061 27.60 -25.20 11.66
CA VAL A 1061 27.35 -24.49 12.94
C VAL A 1061 26.05 -23.70 12.95
N ASN A 1062 25.63 -23.14 11.82
CA ASN A 1062 24.29 -22.57 11.63
C ASN A 1062 23.88 -22.65 10.14
N PRO A 1063 23.61 -23.84 9.58
CA PRO A 1063 23.17 -23.98 8.20
C PRO A 1063 21.77 -23.34 8.00
N ARG A 1064 21.60 -22.47 7.00
CA ARG A 1064 20.33 -21.78 6.70
C ARG A 1064 19.80 -22.09 5.30
N ALA A 1065 20.14 -21.30 4.29
CA ALA A 1065 19.53 -21.47 2.97
C ALA A 1065 20.19 -22.63 2.23
N ILE A 1066 19.39 -23.38 1.46
CA ILE A 1066 19.84 -24.53 0.69
C ILE A 1066 19.13 -24.52 -0.67
N VAL A 1067 19.87 -24.82 -1.74
CA VAL A 1067 19.34 -24.90 -3.11
C VAL A 1067 19.98 -26.04 -3.89
N ALA A 1068 19.17 -26.71 -4.70
CA ALA A 1068 19.54 -27.84 -5.53
C ALA A 1068 19.70 -27.42 -7.01
N ASP A 1069 20.68 -27.99 -7.72
CA ASP A 1069 20.74 -28.01 -9.18
C ASP A 1069 20.50 -29.46 -9.68
N PRO A 1070 19.23 -29.85 -9.93
CA PRO A 1070 18.87 -31.17 -10.46
C PRO A 1070 19.54 -31.56 -11.77
N MET A 1071 19.95 -30.57 -12.58
CA MET A 1071 20.51 -30.78 -13.91
C MET A 1071 21.99 -31.13 -13.86
N ARG A 1072 22.73 -30.51 -12.94
CA ARG A 1072 24.17 -30.81 -12.73
C ARG A 1072 24.43 -31.74 -11.56
N GLY A 1073 23.44 -32.04 -10.71
CA GLY A 1073 23.63 -32.89 -9.53
C GLY A 1073 24.45 -32.22 -8.42
N ASN A 1074 24.36 -30.88 -8.32
CA ASN A 1074 25.04 -30.10 -7.28
C ASN A 1074 24.03 -29.63 -6.22
N LEU A 1075 24.52 -29.46 -5.01
CA LEU A 1075 23.82 -28.88 -3.85
C LEU A 1075 24.64 -27.68 -3.35
N TYR A 1076 23.97 -26.60 -2.95
CA TYR A 1076 24.59 -25.39 -2.42
C TYR A 1076 23.87 -24.96 -1.15
N TRP A 1077 24.60 -24.48 -0.14
CA TRP A 1077 23.98 -23.97 1.10
C TRP A 1077 24.82 -22.86 1.75
N THR A 1078 24.17 -22.10 2.63
CA THR A 1078 24.80 -21.09 3.48
C THR A 1078 24.92 -21.57 4.93
N ASP A 1079 26.01 -21.21 5.58
CA ASP A 1079 26.24 -21.39 7.01
C ASP A 1079 26.63 -20.01 7.58
N TRP A 1080 25.78 -19.45 8.45
CA TRP A 1080 25.91 -18.07 8.95
C TRP A 1080 26.66 -17.99 10.29
N ASN A 1081 27.51 -18.97 10.59
CA ASN A 1081 28.41 -18.92 11.75
C ASN A 1081 29.09 -17.55 11.88
N ARG A 1082 28.84 -16.84 13.00
CA ARG A 1082 29.34 -15.48 13.24
C ARG A 1082 30.87 -15.36 13.24
N GLU A 1083 31.58 -16.45 13.51
CA GLU A 1083 33.05 -16.46 13.52
C GLU A 1083 33.67 -16.79 12.15
N ALA A 1084 32.94 -17.53 11.30
CA ALA A 1084 33.42 -18.03 10.02
C ALA A 1084 32.25 -18.32 9.05
N PRO A 1085 31.54 -17.28 8.57
CA PRO A 1085 30.41 -17.45 7.66
C PRO A 1085 30.89 -17.93 6.29
N LYS A 1086 30.13 -18.84 5.67
CA LYS A 1086 30.56 -19.53 4.44
C LYS A 1086 29.38 -19.95 3.58
N ILE A 1087 29.66 -20.07 2.28
CA ILE A 1087 28.78 -20.71 1.31
C ILE A 1087 29.52 -21.95 0.81
N GLU A 1088 28.87 -23.10 0.92
CA GLU A 1088 29.43 -24.40 0.58
C GLU A 1088 28.67 -25.05 -0.58
N THR A 1089 29.31 -26.04 -1.20
CA THR A 1089 28.69 -26.85 -2.23
C THR A 1089 29.20 -28.28 -2.19
N SER A 1090 28.35 -29.23 -2.57
CA SER A 1090 28.66 -30.64 -2.77
C SER A 1090 27.92 -31.17 -3.99
N TYR A 1091 28.15 -32.44 -4.32
CA TYR A 1091 27.20 -33.19 -5.13
C TYR A 1091 25.98 -33.57 -4.26
N MET A 1092 24.84 -33.89 -4.88
CA MET A 1092 23.61 -34.24 -4.15
C MET A 1092 23.73 -35.51 -3.30
N ASP A 1093 24.73 -36.36 -3.58
CA ASP A 1093 25.00 -37.58 -2.81
C ASP A 1093 25.92 -37.36 -1.59
N GLY A 1094 26.25 -36.11 -1.29
CA GLY A 1094 27.14 -35.69 -0.20
C GLY A 1094 28.62 -35.67 -0.57
N THR A 1095 29.03 -36.17 -1.74
CA THR A 1095 30.44 -36.20 -2.14
C THR A 1095 30.93 -34.85 -2.68
N ASN A 1096 32.26 -34.69 -2.78
CA ASN A 1096 32.91 -33.48 -3.30
C ASN A 1096 32.51 -32.17 -2.59
N ARG A 1097 32.25 -32.23 -1.28
CA ARG A 1097 31.99 -31.04 -0.44
C ARG A 1097 33.21 -30.11 -0.46
N LYS A 1098 32.99 -28.84 -0.83
CA LYS A 1098 33.98 -27.77 -0.88
C LYS A 1098 33.36 -26.44 -0.43
N ILE A 1099 34.17 -25.58 0.17
CA ILE A 1099 33.79 -24.19 0.44
C ILE A 1099 33.89 -23.40 -0.86
N LEU A 1100 32.81 -22.72 -1.24
CA LEU A 1100 32.73 -21.91 -2.46
C LEU A 1100 33.08 -20.44 -2.18
N VAL A 1101 32.55 -19.89 -1.08
CA VAL A 1101 32.81 -18.52 -0.63
C VAL A 1101 33.04 -18.52 0.88
N LYS A 1102 34.03 -17.77 1.35
CA LYS A 1102 34.42 -17.60 2.77
C LYS A 1102 34.85 -16.17 3.12
N ASP A 1103 35.13 -15.35 2.10
CA ASP A 1103 35.68 -13.99 2.23
C ASP A 1103 34.56 -12.99 1.91
N ASP A 1104 34.57 -11.81 2.52
CA ASP A 1104 33.50 -10.79 2.43
C ASP A 1104 32.07 -11.35 2.68
N LEU A 1105 31.89 -12.14 3.75
CA LEU A 1105 30.57 -12.63 4.20
C LEU A 1105 30.32 -12.21 5.64
N GLY A 1106 29.05 -11.93 5.98
CA GLY A 1106 28.60 -11.60 7.33
C GLY A 1106 27.48 -12.53 7.81
N LEU A 1107 26.29 -12.38 7.22
CA LEU A 1107 25.09 -13.18 7.52
C LEU A 1107 24.42 -13.59 6.19
N PRO A 1108 24.95 -14.61 5.48
CA PRO A 1108 24.39 -15.09 4.22
C PRO A 1108 23.05 -15.81 4.46
N ASN A 1109 21.96 -15.05 4.49
CA ASN A 1109 20.65 -15.53 4.88
C ASN A 1109 19.90 -16.24 3.75
N GLY A 1110 19.91 -15.65 2.55
CA GLY A 1110 19.19 -16.17 1.38
C GLY A 1110 20.14 -16.68 0.30
N LEU A 1111 19.76 -17.76 -0.40
CA LEU A 1111 20.50 -18.35 -1.52
C LEU A 1111 19.52 -18.84 -2.61
N THR A 1112 19.81 -18.52 -3.88
CA THR A 1112 19.07 -19.00 -5.05
C THR A 1112 20.02 -19.40 -6.18
N PHE A 1113 19.60 -20.32 -7.04
CA PHE A 1113 20.34 -20.73 -8.23
C PHE A 1113 19.43 -20.66 -9.45
N ASP A 1114 19.80 -19.85 -10.44
CA ASP A 1114 19.10 -19.76 -11.72
C ASP A 1114 19.66 -20.81 -12.69
N THR A 1115 18.87 -21.85 -12.98
CA THR A 1115 19.26 -22.93 -13.88
C THR A 1115 19.57 -22.47 -15.31
N TYR A 1116 19.01 -21.35 -15.76
CA TYR A 1116 19.16 -20.85 -17.13
C TYR A 1116 20.44 -20.02 -17.29
N SER A 1117 20.66 -19.01 -16.44
CA SER A 1117 21.93 -18.25 -16.45
C SER A 1117 23.10 -18.97 -15.78
N SER A 1118 22.84 -20.05 -15.04
CA SER A 1118 23.82 -20.80 -14.25
C SER A 1118 24.51 -19.98 -13.14
N LEU A 1119 23.84 -18.91 -12.69
CA LEU A 1119 24.31 -18.04 -11.62
C LEU A 1119 23.73 -18.47 -10.27
N LEU A 1120 24.61 -18.62 -9.29
CA LEU A 1120 24.28 -18.75 -7.87
C LEU A 1120 24.29 -17.34 -7.27
N CYS A 1121 23.18 -16.91 -6.69
CA CYS A 1121 23.02 -15.59 -6.09
C CYS A 1121 22.64 -15.72 -4.61
N TRP A 1122 23.19 -14.86 -3.75
CA TRP A 1122 22.87 -14.81 -2.33
C TRP A 1122 22.59 -13.39 -1.86
N ALA A 1123 21.87 -13.27 -0.75
CA ALA A 1123 21.61 -12.03 -0.05
C ALA A 1123 22.18 -12.11 1.37
N ASP A 1124 23.08 -11.19 1.69
CA ASP A 1124 23.80 -11.14 2.97
C ASP A 1124 23.31 -9.94 3.80
N ALA A 1125 22.74 -10.24 4.97
CA ALA A 1125 22.20 -9.24 5.89
C ALA A 1125 23.27 -8.57 6.76
N GLY A 1126 24.46 -9.16 6.87
CA GLY A 1126 25.60 -8.60 7.60
C GLY A 1126 26.39 -7.61 6.74
N THR A 1127 26.69 -7.97 5.49
CA THR A 1127 27.38 -7.07 4.54
C THR A 1127 26.42 -6.13 3.79
N LYS A 1128 25.10 -6.34 3.88
CA LYS A 1128 24.05 -5.56 3.20
C LYS A 1128 24.20 -5.55 1.68
N ARG A 1129 24.45 -6.73 1.09
CA ARG A 1129 24.69 -6.90 -0.35
C ARG A 1129 23.94 -8.09 -0.95
N VAL A 1130 23.52 -7.94 -2.20
CA VAL A 1130 23.09 -9.05 -3.09
C VAL A 1130 24.17 -9.28 -4.14
N GLU A 1131 24.63 -10.52 -4.25
CA GLU A 1131 25.77 -10.88 -5.10
C GLU A 1131 25.49 -12.18 -5.83
N CYS A 1132 26.12 -12.33 -7.00
CA CYS A 1132 25.99 -13.52 -7.85
C CYS A 1132 27.36 -13.98 -8.36
N MET A 1133 27.53 -15.29 -8.54
CA MET A 1133 28.68 -15.90 -9.21
C MET A 1133 28.24 -17.09 -10.06
N ASP A 1134 29.01 -17.43 -11.10
CA ASP A 1134 28.93 -18.76 -11.71
C ASP A 1134 29.77 -19.71 -10.84
N PRO A 1135 29.22 -20.82 -10.28
CA PRO A 1135 29.98 -21.76 -9.44
C PRO A 1135 31.19 -22.42 -10.12
N ASN A 1136 31.33 -22.29 -11.44
CA ASN A 1136 32.44 -22.81 -12.24
C ASN A 1136 33.49 -21.74 -12.59
N GLN A 1137 33.20 -20.46 -12.34
CA GLN A 1137 34.11 -19.34 -12.62
C GLN A 1137 34.48 -18.60 -11.33
N LEU A 1138 35.66 -17.99 -11.29
CA LEU A 1138 36.14 -17.27 -10.09
C LEU A 1138 35.62 -15.83 -9.99
N GLY A 1139 34.64 -15.44 -10.81
CA GLY A 1139 34.07 -14.09 -10.86
C GLY A 1139 32.83 -13.93 -9.99
N ARG A 1140 32.94 -13.14 -8.92
CA ARG A 1140 31.83 -12.65 -8.07
C ARG A 1140 31.41 -11.27 -8.56
N ARG A 1141 30.14 -11.11 -8.95
CA ARG A 1141 29.53 -9.83 -9.35
C ARG A 1141 28.58 -9.35 -8.26
N ARG A 1142 28.75 -8.10 -7.84
CA ARG A 1142 27.78 -7.40 -6.98
C ARG A 1142 26.61 -6.91 -7.81
N ILE A 1143 25.38 -7.09 -7.31
CA ILE A 1143 24.13 -6.74 -8.00
C ILE A 1143 23.38 -5.63 -7.28
N LEU A 1144 23.44 -5.58 -5.95
CA LEU A 1144 22.82 -4.51 -5.16
C LEU A 1144 23.58 -4.33 -3.85
N GLU A 1145 23.77 -3.09 -3.41
CA GLU A 1145 24.25 -2.73 -2.07
C GLU A 1145 23.17 -1.90 -1.36
N GLY A 1146 23.13 -1.90 -0.02
CA GLY A 1146 22.17 -1.09 0.76
C GLY A 1146 20.86 -1.78 1.18
N ILE A 1147 20.73 -3.09 0.96
CA ILE A 1147 19.61 -3.90 1.49
C ILE A 1147 19.65 -3.91 3.03
N GLN A 1148 18.50 -4.02 3.71
CA GLN A 1148 18.46 -3.77 5.15
C GLN A 1148 18.58 -5.04 6.00
N TYR A 1149 17.69 -6.01 5.79
CA TYR A 1149 17.78 -7.31 6.45
C TYR A 1149 17.09 -8.39 5.59
N PRO A 1150 17.74 -8.88 4.51
CA PRO A 1150 17.23 -9.96 3.71
C PRO A 1150 17.10 -11.26 4.52
N PHE A 1151 16.03 -12.02 4.27
CA PHE A 1151 15.86 -13.37 4.82
C PHE A 1151 15.96 -14.45 3.73
N SER A 1152 15.15 -14.36 2.68
CA SER A 1152 15.15 -15.30 1.55
C SER A 1152 15.32 -14.56 0.22
N ILE A 1153 15.84 -15.23 -0.80
CA ILE A 1153 15.96 -14.72 -2.17
C ILE A 1153 15.57 -15.82 -3.17
N THR A 1154 14.96 -15.43 -4.28
CA THR A 1154 14.65 -16.30 -5.43
C THR A 1154 14.84 -15.54 -6.75
N SER A 1155 14.93 -16.24 -7.86
CA SER A 1155 15.23 -15.69 -9.18
C SER A 1155 14.19 -16.09 -10.22
N TYR A 1156 13.69 -15.13 -11.00
CA TYR A 1156 12.79 -15.39 -12.13
C TYR A 1156 12.96 -14.36 -13.26
N GLY A 1157 13.17 -14.85 -14.49
CA GLY A 1157 13.45 -14.01 -15.65
C GLY A 1157 14.71 -13.14 -15.46
N LYS A 1158 14.55 -11.83 -15.58
CA LYS A 1158 15.62 -10.84 -15.33
C LYS A 1158 15.68 -10.35 -13.87
N ASN A 1159 14.66 -10.66 -13.05
CA ASN A 1159 14.53 -10.12 -11.69
C ASN A 1159 14.97 -11.12 -10.61
N LEU A 1160 15.58 -10.59 -9.56
CA LEU A 1160 15.79 -11.25 -8.26
C LEU A 1160 14.75 -10.72 -7.28
N PHE A 1161 14.10 -11.59 -6.52
CA PHE A 1161 13.10 -11.23 -5.52
C PHE A 1161 13.62 -11.63 -4.15
N TYR A 1162 13.59 -10.74 -3.16
CA TYR A 1162 14.03 -11.04 -1.79
C TYR A 1162 13.05 -10.53 -0.73
N THR A 1163 12.96 -11.22 0.41
CA THR A 1163 12.17 -10.78 1.59
C THR A 1163 13.04 -9.97 2.53
N ASP A 1164 12.58 -8.79 2.97
CA ASP A 1164 13.31 -7.92 3.92
C ASP A 1164 12.51 -7.69 5.22
N TRP A 1165 13.10 -8.05 6.37
CA TRP A 1165 12.49 -7.93 7.70
C TRP A 1165 12.45 -6.51 8.28
N ARG A 1166 13.16 -5.55 7.70
CA ARG A 1166 13.13 -4.15 8.12
C ARG A 1166 12.13 -3.33 7.30
N ARG A 1167 11.85 -3.76 6.08
CA ARG A 1167 10.85 -3.16 5.19
C ARG A 1167 9.48 -3.86 5.22
N ASP A 1168 9.37 -5.04 5.87
CA ASP A 1168 8.21 -5.94 5.86
C ASP A 1168 7.66 -6.20 4.43
N ALA A 1169 8.58 -6.33 3.46
CA ALA A 1169 8.28 -6.34 2.03
C ALA A 1169 9.03 -7.43 1.26
N VAL A 1170 8.44 -7.88 0.15
CA VAL A 1170 9.17 -8.53 -0.94
C VAL A 1170 9.65 -7.43 -1.89
N VAL A 1171 10.95 -7.39 -2.19
CA VAL A 1171 11.56 -6.43 -3.10
C VAL A 1171 12.06 -7.17 -4.34
N ALA A 1172 11.73 -6.63 -5.52
CA ALA A 1172 12.22 -7.08 -6.81
C ALA A 1172 13.38 -6.19 -7.27
N VAL A 1173 14.42 -6.81 -7.83
CA VAL A 1173 15.65 -6.17 -8.28
C VAL A 1173 15.94 -6.62 -9.71
N ASP A 1174 16.07 -5.68 -10.64
CA ASP A 1174 16.49 -5.99 -12.00
C ASP A 1174 17.99 -6.31 -12.01
N ARG A 1175 18.35 -7.56 -12.33
CA ARG A 1175 19.76 -8.04 -12.35
C ARG A 1175 20.59 -7.37 -13.44
N THR A 1176 19.96 -6.81 -14.47
CA THR A 1176 20.66 -6.14 -15.58
C THR A 1176 21.04 -4.71 -15.18
N ILE A 1177 20.07 -3.95 -14.66
CA ILE A 1177 20.21 -2.54 -14.26
C ILE A 1177 20.86 -2.42 -12.87
N SER A 1178 20.84 -3.48 -12.06
CA SER A 1178 21.41 -3.49 -10.69
C SER A 1178 20.68 -2.51 -9.74
N LYS A 1179 19.35 -2.41 -9.91
CA LYS A 1179 18.47 -1.47 -9.19
C LYS A 1179 17.17 -2.16 -8.75
N GLU A 1180 16.61 -1.76 -7.62
CA GLU A 1180 15.27 -2.15 -7.19
C GLU A 1180 14.22 -1.69 -8.22
N SER A 1181 13.40 -2.62 -8.70
CA SER A 1181 12.42 -2.38 -9.77
C SER A 1181 10.99 -2.28 -9.25
N ASP A 1182 10.63 -3.07 -8.22
CA ASP A 1182 9.30 -3.11 -7.65
C ASP A 1182 9.34 -3.59 -6.18
N SER A 1183 8.29 -3.31 -5.41
CA SER A 1183 8.12 -3.83 -4.05
C SER A 1183 6.66 -4.16 -3.71
N PHE A 1184 6.46 -5.25 -2.97
CA PHE A 1184 5.17 -5.73 -2.51
C PHE A 1184 5.16 -5.84 -0.98
N GLN A 1185 4.26 -5.12 -0.33
CA GLN A 1185 3.98 -5.20 1.11
C GLN A 1185 2.66 -5.94 1.33
N PRO A 1186 2.62 -7.04 2.11
CA PRO A 1186 1.36 -7.72 2.42
C PRO A 1186 0.41 -6.85 3.25
N HIS A 1187 -0.89 -6.92 2.95
CA HIS A 1187 -1.94 -6.14 3.63
C HIS A 1187 -2.01 -6.32 5.15
N LYS A 1188 -1.54 -7.46 5.69
CA LYS A 1188 -1.27 -7.65 7.13
C LYS A 1188 0.23 -7.74 7.33
N ARG A 1189 0.81 -6.76 8.03
CA ARG A 1189 2.22 -6.75 8.40
C ARG A 1189 2.54 -7.93 9.33
N SER A 1190 3.33 -8.86 8.83
CA SER A 1190 3.95 -9.95 9.58
C SER A 1190 5.32 -10.23 8.97
N ARG A 1191 6.23 -10.84 9.73
CA ARG A 1191 7.58 -11.13 9.20
C ARG A 1191 7.50 -12.09 8.03
N LEU A 1192 8.15 -11.70 6.94
CA LEU A 1192 8.28 -12.49 5.73
C LEU A 1192 9.49 -13.41 5.84
N TYR A 1193 9.29 -14.72 5.76
CA TYR A 1193 10.35 -15.71 5.85
C TYR A 1193 10.78 -16.17 4.46
N GLY A 1194 10.69 -17.48 4.18
CA GLY A 1194 11.02 -18.09 2.91
C GLY A 1194 10.22 -17.54 1.72
N LEU A 1195 10.87 -17.53 0.57
CA LEU A 1195 10.33 -17.05 -0.69
C LEU A 1195 10.75 -18.00 -1.80
N THR A 1196 9.79 -18.58 -2.53
CA THR A 1196 10.06 -19.45 -3.68
C THR A 1196 9.23 -19.05 -4.89
N THR A 1197 9.76 -19.32 -6.08
CA THR A 1197 9.03 -19.20 -7.35
C THR A 1197 8.27 -20.50 -7.61
N ALA A 1198 6.98 -20.40 -7.86
CA ALA A 1198 6.13 -21.51 -8.23
C ALA A 1198 5.88 -21.49 -9.74
N LEU A 1199 6.81 -22.14 -10.45
CA LEU A 1199 6.85 -22.19 -11.92
C LEU A 1199 5.64 -22.94 -12.46
N ALA A 1200 4.91 -22.32 -13.40
CA ALA A 1200 3.77 -22.96 -14.06
C ALA A 1200 4.15 -24.18 -14.92
N GLN A 1201 5.42 -24.27 -15.34
CA GLN A 1201 6.00 -25.40 -16.06
C GLN A 1201 7.39 -25.69 -15.51
N CYS A 1202 7.72 -26.97 -15.28
CA CYS A 1202 9.05 -27.36 -14.81
C CYS A 1202 10.15 -27.07 -15.84
N PRO A 1203 11.36 -26.68 -15.42
CA PRO A 1203 12.54 -26.65 -16.27
C PRO A 1203 12.76 -28.04 -16.90
N GLN A 1204 12.83 -28.07 -18.24
CA GLN A 1204 13.01 -29.30 -19.00
C GLN A 1204 14.39 -29.88 -18.74
N GLY A 1205 14.43 -31.14 -18.34
CA GLY A 1205 15.64 -31.73 -17.80
C GLY A 1205 15.62 -33.25 -17.72
N ARG A 1206 16.81 -33.83 -17.70
CA ARG A 1206 17.03 -35.26 -17.45
C ARG A 1206 18.31 -35.45 -16.65
N ASN A 1207 18.17 -35.95 -15.43
CA ASN A 1207 19.27 -36.49 -14.65
C ASN A 1207 19.23 -38.03 -14.67
N TYR A 1208 20.29 -38.67 -14.18
CA TYR A 1208 20.43 -40.13 -14.19
C TYR A 1208 19.43 -40.87 -13.28
N CYS A 1209 18.70 -40.15 -12.42
CA CYS A 1209 17.69 -40.68 -11.51
C CYS A 1209 16.25 -40.62 -12.07
N SER A 1210 15.98 -39.68 -12.98
CA SER A 1210 14.66 -39.39 -13.56
C SER A 1210 13.94 -40.58 -14.23
N VAL A 1211 14.67 -41.62 -14.64
CA VAL A 1211 14.10 -42.85 -15.20
C VAL A 1211 14.31 -44.01 -14.22
N ASN A 1212 13.20 -44.60 -13.74
CA ASN A 1212 13.18 -45.78 -12.86
C ASN A 1212 14.04 -45.62 -11.59
N ASN A 1213 14.00 -44.45 -10.94
CA ASN A 1213 14.82 -44.12 -9.76
C ASN A 1213 16.33 -44.41 -9.97
N GLY A 1214 16.81 -44.23 -11.20
CA GLY A 1214 18.16 -44.63 -11.60
C GLY A 1214 18.51 -46.09 -11.29
N GLY A 1215 17.56 -47.02 -11.27
CA GLY A 1215 17.80 -48.41 -10.90
C GLY A 1215 18.29 -48.62 -9.45
N CYS A 1216 18.21 -47.58 -8.60
CA CYS A 1216 18.48 -47.67 -7.17
C CYS A 1216 17.26 -48.22 -6.44
N THR A 1217 17.48 -49.05 -5.41
CA THR A 1217 16.38 -49.62 -4.61
C THR A 1217 15.76 -48.60 -3.64
N HIS A 1218 16.57 -47.67 -3.13
CA HIS A 1218 16.15 -46.67 -2.15
C HIS A 1218 16.31 -45.24 -2.70
N LEU A 1219 17.32 -44.47 -2.25
CA LEU A 1219 17.61 -43.14 -2.76
C LEU A 1219 18.46 -43.22 -4.03
N CYS A 1220 18.13 -42.39 -5.02
CA CYS A 1220 19.01 -42.07 -6.15
C CYS A 1220 19.33 -40.58 -6.08
N LEU A 1221 20.63 -40.25 -6.01
CA LEU A 1221 21.11 -38.88 -5.90
C LEU A 1221 21.99 -38.58 -7.11
N ALA A 1222 21.67 -37.51 -7.84
CA ALA A 1222 22.36 -37.16 -9.07
C ALA A 1222 23.76 -36.59 -8.80
N THR A 1223 24.72 -36.86 -9.68
CA THR A 1223 26.06 -36.25 -9.66
C THR A 1223 26.40 -35.75 -11.07
N PRO A 1224 27.34 -34.80 -11.25
CA PRO A 1224 27.63 -34.24 -12.58
C PRO A 1224 28.07 -35.27 -13.63
N GLY A 1225 28.64 -36.41 -13.17
CA GLY A 1225 29.06 -37.52 -14.03
C GLY A 1225 28.11 -38.73 -14.04
N GLY A 1226 27.03 -38.74 -13.27
CA GLY A 1226 26.22 -39.95 -13.07
C GLY A 1226 25.16 -39.85 -11.97
N ARG A 1227 25.08 -40.92 -11.17
CA ARG A 1227 24.16 -41.05 -10.02
C ARG A 1227 24.81 -41.91 -8.95
N SER A 1228 24.41 -41.70 -7.72
CA SER A 1228 24.74 -42.59 -6.60
C SER A 1228 23.46 -43.16 -5.98
N CYS A 1229 23.45 -44.46 -5.75
CA CYS A 1229 22.46 -45.14 -4.93
C CYS A 1229 22.89 -45.10 -3.47
N ARG A 1230 22.10 -44.44 -2.61
CA ARG A 1230 22.34 -44.36 -1.16
C ARG A 1230 21.25 -45.07 -0.37
N CYS A 1231 21.63 -45.59 0.79
CA CYS A 1231 20.73 -46.24 1.74
C CYS A 1231 20.17 -45.24 2.77
N PRO A 1232 18.94 -45.45 3.27
CA PRO A 1232 18.46 -44.71 4.44
C PRO A 1232 19.15 -45.20 5.71
N ASP A 1233 19.21 -44.37 6.75
CA ASP A 1233 19.95 -44.71 7.97
C ASP A 1233 19.25 -45.80 8.80
N ASN A 1234 17.91 -45.87 8.75
CA ASN A 1234 17.10 -46.90 9.41
C ASN A 1234 16.76 -48.07 8.46
N THR A 1235 17.74 -48.94 8.17
CA THR A 1235 17.56 -50.16 7.36
C THR A 1235 17.03 -51.35 8.18
N VAL A 1236 15.81 -51.26 8.70
CA VAL A 1236 15.16 -52.41 9.35
C VAL A 1236 14.59 -53.38 8.29
N GLY A 1237 15.40 -54.37 7.90
CA GLY A 1237 14.93 -55.60 7.25
C GLY A 1237 14.89 -55.65 5.71
N VAL A 1238 15.61 -54.78 5.00
CA VAL A 1238 15.74 -54.83 3.53
C VAL A 1238 17.20 -54.72 3.12
N ASP A 1239 17.66 -55.62 2.23
CA ASP A 1239 19.00 -55.56 1.63
C ASP A 1239 19.15 -54.28 0.79
N CYS A 1240 19.81 -53.27 1.36
CA CYS A 1240 20.16 -52.05 0.65
C CYS A 1240 21.61 -52.10 0.16
N ILE A 1241 21.82 -51.85 -1.14
CA ILE A 1241 23.13 -51.93 -1.80
C ILE A 1241 23.48 -50.53 -2.30
N GLU A 1242 24.45 -49.89 -1.66
CA GLU A 1242 25.02 -48.64 -2.19
C GLU A 1242 25.85 -48.89 -3.46
N ARG A 1243 25.76 -47.97 -4.41
CA ARG A 1243 26.51 -48.00 -5.69
C ARG A 1243 26.79 -46.58 -6.15
N ASN A 1244 28.02 -46.30 -6.53
CA ASN A 1244 28.42 -45.06 -7.22
C ASN A 1244 28.48 -45.28 -8.74
#